data_AF-J2ZHI9-F1
#
_entry.id   AF-J2ZHI9-F1
#
_cell.length_a   1.000
_cell.length_b   1.000
_cell.length_c   1.000
_cell.angle_alpha   90.00
_cell.angle_beta   90.00
_cell.angle_gamma   90.00
#
_symmetry.space_group_name_H-M   'P 1'
#
loop_
_entity.id
_entity.type
_entity.pdbx_description
1 polymer ?
#
loop_
_entity_poly.entity_id
_entity_poly.type
_entity_poly.pdbx_seq_one_letter_code
_entity_poly.pdbx_strand_id
1 'polypeptide(L)'
;MNLRHGLLWQRLGLTVLSGILVASIAPATAAAPTSGQESHGDVASVDLDLSGTDAEAAGPAASQDRAASDGADTSDASDAADSADGATASSEEESADGVDAQVYTFPGTDGPTRVHVLTTTGSADAILLESRGVFAMIDGAEGVGAPDGTDPRYPLRRGVVPGWAGDTDRVLGYMSKHGVTSSNLAFYLGTHAHSDHIDNADDIIRKFRPKVIFSPEYSDKWITNPDGLWDNQWVYDHMVDAAKWAQKTYGAQFVQKVDGYNTHVQLGDMDVQLIPFDPEETYKVKGTTDANLMGWGAKVSAFGRSAFLAADLMDTEADWSKHNGFEARVAQAVGKVDMLKAGHHGLRSSNFPPFMEALDPTAIIQTGSESFTPDNLTEKVIHGDVLWAPMSEVGSAGIASVIATFSSAGISYSDFSAASWGHEYDKETPRAWWFAGGRPAAKTGWWKGFSGHWYYFAGKPSAEASAWINDGGQWYWMDATGAMTTGWIHDGKAWYYLDSAGHPSGNGWSFIDGSWYYLSGGRVATGWLYDSGSWYYLDEQTGAMATGWTQVDGQWYFLRSSGAMVTGWLNGGGTWYYLSSSGSMATGWFYDHGAWYYFASSGAMATGWFQDGTTWYYSSSSGAMMTGWLNGGSSWYYLSGSGAMATGWILDHGAWYYMDETGAMVTGTREVDGRSSTFASSGRWVGYAS
;
A
#
# COMPACT_ATOMS: atom_id res chain seq x y z
N MET A 1 45.10 4.88 35.99
CA MET A 1 44.85 5.87 37.06
C MET A 1 43.36 6.15 37.07
N ASN A 2 42.72 6.08 38.24
CA ASN A 2 41.40 6.63 38.62
C ASN A 2 40.83 7.74 37.70
N LEU A 3 39.54 7.93 37.41
CA LEU A 3 38.23 7.35 37.80
C LEU A 3 37.17 7.84 36.75
N ARG A 4 35.82 7.65 36.76
CA ARG A 4 34.85 7.22 37.80
C ARG A 4 33.64 6.41 37.23
N HIS A 5 32.40 6.71 37.68
CA HIS A 5 31.10 6.04 37.50
C HIS A 5 30.21 6.72 36.42
N GLY A 6 29.11 6.14 35.90
CA GLY A 6 28.60 4.77 36.01
C GLY A 6 27.06 4.66 35.84
N LEU A 7 26.59 3.48 35.40
CA LEU A 7 25.36 2.75 35.82
C LEU A 7 23.97 3.44 35.59
N LEU A 8 22.84 2.75 35.38
CA LEU A 8 22.44 1.37 35.70
C LEU A 8 21.62 0.71 34.56
N TRP A 9 21.76 -0.61 34.43
CA TRP A 9 20.62 -1.54 34.37
C TRP A 9 20.98 -2.74 35.26
N GLN A 10 20.10 -3.14 36.18
CA GLN A 10 20.37 -4.26 37.09
C GLN A 10 19.23 -5.29 37.04
N ARG A 11 19.62 -6.57 37.05
CA ARG A 11 18.72 -7.72 36.96
C ARG A 11 18.00 -8.00 38.28
N LEU A 12 16.81 -8.56 38.19
CA LEU A 12 16.39 -9.65 39.08
C LEU A 12 16.18 -10.89 38.22
N GLY A 13 16.64 -12.04 38.71
CA GLY A 13 16.42 -13.33 38.07
C GLY A 13 15.82 -14.31 39.06
N LEU A 14 15.10 -15.30 38.56
CA LEU A 14 14.77 -16.51 39.30
C LEU A 14 14.84 -17.71 38.35
N THR A 15 15.40 -18.82 38.84
CA THR A 15 15.80 -19.99 38.05
C THR A 15 14.88 -21.17 38.37
N VAL A 16 14.38 -21.89 37.36
CA VAL A 16 14.01 -23.32 37.48
C VAL A 16 14.43 -24.07 36.20
N LEU A 17 14.83 -25.33 36.38
CA LEU A 17 15.46 -26.23 35.41
C LEU A 17 14.49 -26.90 34.41
N SER A 18 15.13 -27.54 33.41
CA SER A 18 14.73 -28.75 32.64
C SER A 18 14.21 -28.47 31.22
N GLY A 19 14.63 -29.20 30.19
CA GLY A 19 15.63 -30.27 30.11
C GLY A 19 15.66 -30.83 28.69
N ILE A 20 16.86 -31.05 28.12
CA ILE A 20 17.01 -31.52 26.73
C ILE A 20 16.71 -33.01 26.63
N LEU A 21 15.91 -33.41 25.64
CA LEU A 21 16.05 -34.73 25.03
C LEU A 21 15.80 -34.66 23.51
N VAL A 22 16.78 -35.11 22.74
CA VAL A 22 16.70 -35.29 21.28
C VAL A 22 16.36 -36.75 21.02
N ALA A 23 15.41 -37.02 20.13
CA ALA A 23 15.24 -38.33 19.50
C ALA A 23 14.64 -38.18 18.10
N SER A 24 15.36 -38.66 17.09
CA SER A 24 14.96 -38.73 15.69
C SER A 24 14.64 -40.18 15.32
N ILE A 25 13.50 -40.43 14.65
CA ILE A 25 13.23 -41.69 13.92
C ILE A 25 12.48 -41.37 12.62
N ALA A 26 12.85 -42.07 11.55
CA ALA A 26 12.34 -41.92 10.17
C ALA A 26 11.07 -42.79 9.91
N PRO A 27 10.41 -42.70 8.72
CA PRO A 27 9.06 -43.23 8.52
C PRO A 27 9.01 -44.68 8.00
N ALA A 28 7.86 -45.36 8.17
CA ALA A 28 7.58 -46.66 7.55
C ALA A 28 6.08 -46.90 7.23
N THR A 29 5.77 -46.87 5.93
CA THR A 29 4.85 -47.74 5.16
C THR A 29 3.75 -48.59 5.84
N ALA A 30 2.51 -48.34 5.41
CA ALA A 30 1.50 -49.27 4.86
C ALA A 30 1.22 -50.64 5.52
N ALA A 31 -0.04 -50.84 5.93
CA ALA A 31 -0.80 -52.09 5.77
C ALA A 31 -2.33 -51.89 5.87
N ALA A 32 -3.08 -52.60 5.04
CA ALA A 32 -4.51 -52.95 5.18
C ALA A 32 -4.60 -54.51 5.12
N PRO A 33 -5.75 -55.21 5.21
CA PRO A 33 -7.16 -54.77 5.30
C PRO A 33 -7.98 -55.60 6.35
N THR A 34 -9.26 -55.88 6.05
CA THR A 34 -10.29 -56.71 6.75
C THR A 34 -11.18 -55.98 7.78
N SER A 35 -12.50 -56.20 7.87
CA SER A 35 -13.47 -56.88 6.96
C SER A 35 -14.93 -56.67 7.43
N GLY A 36 -15.89 -56.54 6.48
CA GLY A 36 -17.34 -56.73 6.71
C GLY A 36 -18.12 -55.50 7.20
N GLN A 37 -19.44 -55.35 6.94
CA GLN A 37 -20.33 -56.15 6.09
C GLN A 37 -21.60 -55.34 5.71
N GLU A 38 -22.02 -55.46 4.45
CA GLU A 38 -23.36 -55.25 3.84
C GLU A 38 -24.42 -54.29 4.45
N SER A 39 -24.93 -53.37 3.61
CA SER A 39 -26.36 -53.36 3.27
C SER A 39 -26.62 -52.73 1.87
N HIS A 40 -27.56 -53.32 1.14
CA HIS A 40 -27.99 -52.90 -0.21
C HIS A 40 -29.01 -51.75 -0.17
N GLY A 41 -29.13 -51.01 -1.28
CA GLY A 41 -30.22 -50.07 -1.57
C GLY A 41 -30.10 -49.52 -2.99
N ASP A 42 -31.08 -49.80 -3.85
CA ASP A 42 -30.88 -49.79 -5.31
C ASP A 42 -31.05 -48.44 -6.03
N VAL A 43 -30.44 -48.40 -7.22
CA VAL A 43 -30.63 -47.40 -8.28
C VAL A 43 -32.06 -47.37 -8.83
N ALA A 44 -32.52 -46.16 -9.17
CA ALA A 44 -33.56 -45.96 -10.17
C ALA A 44 -33.29 -44.68 -10.98
N SER A 45 -32.78 -44.86 -12.19
CA SER A 45 -32.75 -43.84 -13.25
C SER A 45 -34.14 -43.69 -13.88
N VAL A 46 -34.56 -42.47 -14.19
CA VAL A 46 -35.69 -42.24 -15.11
C VAL A 46 -35.37 -41.07 -16.03
N ASP A 47 -35.15 -41.38 -17.31
CA ASP A 47 -35.24 -40.40 -18.40
C ASP A 47 -36.70 -39.97 -18.59
N LEU A 48 -36.92 -38.70 -18.95
CA LEU A 48 -38.10 -38.32 -19.74
C LEU A 48 -37.73 -37.25 -20.76
N ASP A 49 -38.35 -37.40 -21.93
CA ASP A 49 -37.88 -36.88 -23.22
C ASP A 49 -38.87 -35.85 -23.81
N LEU A 50 -38.37 -35.01 -24.71
CA LEU A 50 -39.05 -34.28 -25.80
C LEU A 50 -40.43 -33.59 -25.60
N SER A 51 -40.46 -32.26 -25.80
CA SER A 51 -41.20 -31.55 -26.88
C SER A 51 -41.10 -30.03 -26.68
N GLY A 52 -41.07 -29.14 -27.69
CA GLY A 52 -41.04 -29.33 -29.15
C GLY A 52 -42.25 -28.74 -29.88
N THR A 53 -42.22 -27.45 -30.25
CA THR A 53 -43.01 -26.86 -31.37
C THR A 53 -42.42 -25.51 -31.83
N ASP A 54 -42.36 -25.33 -33.16
CA ASP A 54 -41.88 -24.14 -33.89
C ASP A 54 -42.94 -23.02 -34.06
N ALA A 55 -42.46 -21.82 -34.44
CA ALA A 55 -43.01 -20.92 -35.47
C ALA A 55 -42.12 -19.65 -35.55
N GLU A 56 -41.24 -19.52 -36.55
CA GLU A 56 -41.48 -18.77 -37.80
C GLU A 56 -42.00 -17.32 -37.63
N ALA A 57 -41.19 -16.31 -38.02
CA ALA A 57 -41.35 -15.65 -39.33
C ALA A 57 -40.47 -14.38 -39.53
N ALA A 58 -39.89 -14.27 -40.72
CA ALA A 58 -39.65 -13.06 -41.54
C ALA A 58 -38.86 -11.83 -41.00
N GLY A 59 -37.76 -11.50 -41.69
CA GLY A 59 -37.30 -10.10 -41.88
C GLY A 59 -38.17 -9.36 -42.92
N PRO A 60 -37.86 -8.08 -43.26
CA PRO A 60 -36.87 -7.89 -44.35
C PRO A 60 -36.03 -6.58 -44.36
N ALA A 61 -34.97 -6.63 -45.16
CA ALA A 61 -34.34 -5.60 -46.02
C ALA A 61 -34.44 -4.07 -45.74
N ALA A 62 -33.26 -3.47 -45.52
CA ALA A 62 -32.60 -2.33 -46.19
C ALA A 62 -33.35 -1.30 -47.10
N SER A 63 -33.07 -0.01 -46.87
CA SER A 63 -32.75 1.06 -47.87
C SER A 63 -32.29 2.35 -47.12
N GLN A 64 -31.08 2.91 -47.35
CA GLN A 64 -30.73 3.99 -48.29
C GLN A 64 -31.50 5.33 -48.17
N ASP A 65 -30.80 6.41 -47.77
CA ASP A 65 -30.49 7.64 -48.56
C ASP A 65 -29.56 8.55 -47.71
N ARG A 66 -28.50 9.25 -48.15
CA ARG A 66 -28.13 10.07 -49.35
C ARG A 66 -28.55 11.56 -49.31
N ALA A 67 -27.56 12.41 -49.02
CA ALA A 67 -27.22 13.68 -49.72
C ALA A 67 -25.80 14.09 -49.25
N ALA A 68 -24.75 14.38 -50.02
CA ALA A 68 -24.51 14.78 -51.43
C ALA A 68 -24.51 16.30 -51.71
N SER A 69 -23.30 16.88 -51.77
CA SER A 69 -22.81 17.93 -52.70
C SER A 69 -21.29 18.07 -52.48
N ASP A 70 -20.40 17.64 -53.39
CA ASP A 70 -19.98 18.29 -54.66
C ASP A 70 -19.12 19.55 -54.42
N GLY A 71 -17.97 19.78 -55.07
CA GLY A 71 -17.20 19.02 -56.08
C GLY A 71 -15.68 19.24 -55.91
N ALA A 72 -14.81 18.43 -56.55
CA ALA A 72 -14.25 18.66 -57.90
C ALA A 72 -13.20 19.82 -57.94
N ASP A 73 -12.02 19.71 -58.58
CA ASP A 73 -11.60 18.78 -59.64
C ASP A 73 -10.06 18.63 -59.77
N THR A 74 -9.61 17.50 -60.36
CA THR A 74 -8.40 17.18 -61.19
C THR A 74 -7.12 18.06 -61.13
N SER A 75 -5.89 17.55 -61.31
CA SER A 75 -5.38 16.51 -62.25
C SER A 75 -4.06 15.89 -61.73
N ASP A 76 -3.76 14.60 -61.89
CA ASP A 76 -3.23 13.91 -63.11
C ASP A 76 -1.89 14.50 -63.64
N ALA A 77 -0.84 13.73 -63.97
CA ALA A 77 -0.68 12.27 -64.06
C ALA A 77 0.80 11.82 -64.00
N SER A 78 1.05 10.49 -63.90
CA SER A 78 2.08 9.65 -64.60
C SER A 78 3.44 10.24 -65.04
N ASP A 79 4.57 9.53 -65.13
CA ASP A 79 5.00 8.15 -64.84
C ASP A 79 6.53 8.13 -65.13
N ALA A 80 7.26 7.15 -64.57
CA ALA A 80 8.37 6.42 -65.22
C ALA A 80 9.41 5.93 -64.20
N ALA A 81 9.74 4.64 -64.29
CA ALA A 81 10.88 4.05 -63.60
C ALA A 81 12.16 4.17 -64.45
N ASP A 82 13.31 4.31 -63.80
CA ASP A 82 14.42 3.37 -64.05
C ASP A 82 15.34 3.25 -62.82
N SER A 83 16.22 2.28 -62.91
CA SER A 83 17.07 1.67 -61.89
C SER A 83 18.46 2.30 -61.78
N ALA A 84 19.06 2.29 -60.57
CA ALA A 84 20.51 2.24 -60.33
C ALA A 84 20.86 1.98 -58.85
N ASP A 85 22.04 1.40 -58.63
CA ASP A 85 22.59 0.99 -57.33
C ASP A 85 22.91 2.11 -56.33
N GLY A 86 22.88 1.72 -55.04
CA GLY A 86 24.02 1.91 -54.14
C GLY A 86 24.47 3.33 -53.81
N ALA A 87 23.81 3.95 -52.82
CA ALA A 87 24.36 5.10 -52.11
C ALA A 87 24.22 4.92 -50.59
N THR A 88 25.35 4.93 -49.89
CA THR A 88 25.43 5.06 -48.44
C THR A 88 24.97 6.47 -48.04
N ALA A 89 23.79 6.58 -47.42
CA ALA A 89 23.31 7.83 -46.88
C ALA A 89 23.93 8.08 -45.50
N SER A 90 24.96 8.92 -45.45
CA SER A 90 25.42 9.57 -44.22
C SER A 90 24.36 10.57 -43.77
N SER A 91 23.80 10.37 -42.57
CA SER A 91 22.95 11.37 -41.92
C SER A 91 23.80 12.47 -41.31
N GLU A 92 23.98 13.58 -42.04
CA GLU A 92 24.37 14.85 -41.45
C GLU A 92 23.16 15.44 -40.72
N GLU A 93 23.11 15.33 -39.39
CA GLU A 93 22.32 16.25 -38.58
C GLU A 93 23.14 17.54 -38.35
N GLU A 94 22.49 18.69 -38.41
CA GLU A 94 23.16 19.99 -38.34
C GLU A 94 23.86 20.19 -36.98
N SER A 95 25.19 20.33 -37.01
CA SER A 95 25.95 20.82 -35.87
C SER A 95 25.67 22.31 -35.63
N ALA A 96 24.85 22.60 -34.63
CA ALA A 96 24.89 23.91 -33.99
C ALA A 96 26.24 24.05 -33.27
N ASP A 97 26.99 25.09 -33.62
CA ASP A 97 28.38 25.39 -33.24
C ASP A 97 29.44 24.42 -33.81
N GLY A 98 30.19 24.92 -34.81
CA GLY A 98 31.20 24.17 -35.56
C GLY A 98 32.48 23.88 -34.76
N VAL A 99 32.40 22.92 -33.83
CA VAL A 99 33.53 22.29 -33.15
C VAL A 99 33.64 20.85 -33.66
N ASP A 100 34.80 20.45 -34.19
CA ASP A 100 35.01 19.08 -34.69
C ASP A 100 34.94 18.08 -33.52
N ALA A 101 34.01 17.13 -33.59
CA ALA A 101 33.82 16.11 -32.54
C ALA A 101 35.07 15.24 -32.34
N GLN A 102 35.39 14.92 -31.08
CA GLN A 102 36.54 14.09 -30.74
C GLN A 102 36.18 12.61 -30.89
N VAL A 103 36.40 12.05 -32.08
CA VAL A 103 36.05 10.65 -32.40
C VAL A 103 37.23 9.69 -32.25
N TYR A 104 37.04 8.62 -31.47
CA TYR A 104 37.93 7.46 -31.38
C TYR A 104 37.36 6.30 -32.21
N THR A 105 38.09 5.79 -33.20
CA THR A 105 37.54 4.78 -34.14
C THR A 105 38.16 3.40 -33.97
N PHE A 106 37.32 2.39 -33.76
CA PHE A 106 37.66 0.97 -33.65
C PHE A 106 36.80 0.15 -34.62
N PRO A 107 37.22 0.00 -35.88
CA PRO A 107 36.47 -0.76 -36.86
C PRO A 107 36.53 -2.25 -36.53
N GLY A 108 35.36 -2.88 -36.39
CA GLY A 108 35.26 -4.35 -36.31
C GLY A 108 35.04 -4.98 -37.68
N THR A 109 35.14 -6.30 -37.75
CA THR A 109 35.07 -7.05 -39.01
C THR A 109 33.66 -7.55 -39.31
N ASP A 110 33.13 -8.40 -38.43
CA ASP A 110 31.82 -9.06 -38.57
C ASP A 110 31.36 -9.54 -37.18
N GLY A 111 30.06 -9.72 -37.01
CA GLY A 111 29.43 -10.07 -35.73
C GLY A 111 28.26 -9.16 -35.38
N PRO A 112 27.53 -9.47 -34.30
CA PRO A 112 26.37 -8.72 -33.84
C PRO A 112 26.77 -7.40 -33.19
N THR A 113 25.77 -6.55 -32.93
CA THR A 113 25.91 -5.31 -32.16
C THR A 113 25.00 -5.38 -30.93
N ARG A 114 25.58 -5.37 -29.73
CA ARG A 114 24.94 -5.70 -28.46
C ARG A 114 25.47 -4.92 -27.27
N VAL A 115 24.57 -4.63 -26.34
CA VAL A 115 24.86 -4.22 -24.97
C VAL A 115 24.54 -5.41 -24.05
N HIS A 116 25.49 -5.87 -23.25
CA HIS A 116 25.31 -6.91 -22.25
C HIS A 116 25.38 -6.25 -20.86
N VAL A 117 24.27 -6.14 -20.16
CA VAL A 117 24.27 -5.74 -18.75
C VAL A 117 24.40 -7.01 -17.92
N LEU A 118 25.47 -7.14 -17.13
CA LEU A 118 25.73 -8.34 -16.33
C LEU A 118 24.92 -8.30 -15.04
N THR A 119 24.57 -9.48 -14.53
CA THR A 119 24.07 -9.62 -13.14
C THR A 119 25.25 -9.74 -12.20
N THR A 120 25.24 -8.99 -11.11
CA THR A 120 26.32 -8.86 -10.12
C THR A 120 25.92 -9.45 -8.76
N THR A 121 26.74 -9.23 -7.72
CA THR A 121 26.49 -9.55 -6.32
C THR A 121 26.14 -8.25 -5.61
N GLY A 122 24.85 -8.04 -5.30
CA GLY A 122 24.35 -6.75 -4.82
C GLY A 122 23.94 -5.83 -5.97
N SER A 123 23.99 -4.52 -5.74
CA SER A 123 23.87 -3.49 -6.78
C SER A 123 25.28 -3.11 -7.21
N ALA A 124 25.59 -3.25 -8.51
CA ALA A 124 26.91 -2.97 -9.06
C ALA A 124 26.85 -2.95 -10.60
N ASP A 125 27.70 -2.17 -11.25
CA ASP A 125 27.67 -1.94 -12.68
C ASP A 125 28.79 -2.68 -13.42
N ALA A 126 28.41 -3.58 -14.33
CA ALA A 126 29.32 -4.18 -15.30
C ALA A 126 28.61 -4.36 -16.65
N ILE A 127 29.09 -3.66 -17.69
CA ILE A 127 28.44 -3.63 -19.00
C ILE A 127 29.47 -3.91 -20.10
N LEU A 128 29.26 -5.00 -20.84
CA LEU A 128 30.07 -5.34 -22.01
C LEU A 128 29.34 -4.86 -23.29
N LEU A 129 30.04 -4.06 -24.09
CA LEU A 129 29.63 -3.73 -25.46
C LEU A 129 30.31 -4.71 -26.42
N GLU A 130 29.55 -5.27 -27.36
CA GLU A 130 30.01 -6.09 -28.49
C GLU A 130 29.53 -5.42 -29.79
N SER A 131 30.42 -5.13 -30.74
CA SER A 131 30.00 -4.76 -32.10
C SER A 131 31.02 -5.25 -33.12
N ARG A 132 30.58 -6.02 -34.12
CA ARG A 132 31.42 -6.56 -35.21
C ARG A 132 32.72 -7.26 -34.73
N GLY A 133 32.68 -7.90 -33.56
CA GLY A 133 33.83 -8.61 -32.97
C GLY A 133 34.88 -7.73 -32.26
N VAL A 134 34.66 -6.41 -32.18
CA VAL A 134 35.36 -5.53 -31.23
C VAL A 134 34.47 -5.28 -30.00
N PHE A 135 35.11 -5.05 -28.86
CA PHE A 135 34.44 -4.97 -27.57
C PHE A 135 34.83 -3.71 -26.82
N ALA A 136 33.99 -3.25 -25.92
CA ALA A 136 34.34 -2.29 -24.89
C ALA A 136 33.70 -2.67 -23.55
N MET A 137 34.27 -2.20 -22.45
CA MET A 137 33.74 -2.44 -21.12
C MET A 137 33.44 -1.10 -20.44
N ILE A 138 32.24 -0.96 -19.90
CA ILE A 138 31.82 0.17 -19.07
C ILE A 138 31.60 -0.38 -17.68
N ASP A 139 32.38 0.15 -16.74
CA ASP A 139 32.55 -0.33 -15.37
C ASP A 139 32.93 -1.82 -15.29
N GLY A 140 33.01 -2.37 -14.09
CA GLY A 140 33.59 -3.67 -13.82
C GLY A 140 32.98 -4.42 -12.64
N ALA A 141 31.97 -3.85 -11.96
CA ALA A 141 31.43 -4.31 -10.69
C ALA A 141 32.46 -4.34 -9.54
N GLU A 142 31.95 -4.67 -8.35
CA GLU A 142 32.72 -4.90 -7.12
C GLU A 142 33.85 -5.92 -7.34
N GLY A 143 35.03 -5.68 -6.78
CA GLY A 143 36.23 -6.49 -7.02
C GLY A 143 36.73 -7.26 -5.81
N VAL A 144 37.80 -8.03 -6.03
CA VAL A 144 38.46 -8.83 -4.98
C VAL A 144 39.50 -8.00 -4.22
N GLY A 145 39.03 -6.90 -3.66
CA GLY A 145 39.83 -5.89 -3.00
C GLY A 145 39.14 -5.24 -1.81
N ALA A 146 39.93 -4.60 -0.93
CA ALA A 146 39.48 -3.59 0.01
C ALA A 146 40.72 -3.02 0.73
N PRO A 147 40.75 -1.72 1.08
CA PRO A 147 41.79 -1.18 1.94
C PRO A 147 41.68 -1.74 3.37
N ASP A 148 42.80 -2.22 3.91
CA ASP A 148 42.89 -2.73 5.29
C ASP A 148 43.22 -1.66 6.34
N GLY A 149 43.39 -0.40 5.91
CA GLY A 149 43.77 0.73 6.74
C GLY A 149 45.25 0.81 7.12
N THR A 150 46.11 -0.07 6.59
CA THR A 150 47.57 -0.02 6.87
C THR A 150 48.29 1.08 6.09
N ASP A 151 47.84 1.40 4.88
CA ASP A 151 48.26 2.59 4.14
C ASP A 151 47.43 3.81 4.58
N PRO A 152 48.05 4.88 5.13
CA PRO A 152 47.33 6.05 5.61
C PRO A 152 46.61 6.85 4.50
N ARG A 153 46.84 6.55 3.22
CA ARG A 153 46.06 7.08 2.09
C ARG A 153 44.66 6.47 2.00
N TYR A 154 44.49 5.25 2.51
CA TYR A 154 43.26 4.47 2.38
C TYR A 154 42.81 3.96 3.76
N PRO A 155 42.34 4.87 4.65
CA PRO A 155 41.90 4.48 5.99
C PRO A 155 40.64 3.61 5.93
N LEU A 156 40.45 2.73 6.92
CA LEU A 156 39.18 2.00 7.06
C LEU A 156 38.02 2.97 7.28
N ARG A 157 37.04 2.94 6.38
CA ARG A 157 35.77 3.70 6.47
C ARG A 157 34.59 2.74 6.62
N ARG A 158 33.53 3.21 7.27
CA ARG A 158 32.28 2.43 7.39
C ARG A 158 31.57 2.43 6.04
N GLY A 159 31.14 1.26 5.57
CA GLY A 159 30.40 1.12 4.31
C GLY A 159 31.22 0.51 3.17
N VAL A 160 32.56 0.52 3.28
CA VAL A 160 33.44 -0.21 2.36
C VAL A 160 33.02 -1.68 2.28
N VAL A 161 32.78 -2.15 1.07
CA VAL A 161 32.39 -3.54 0.81
C VAL A 161 33.63 -4.44 0.98
N PRO A 162 33.53 -5.59 1.65
CA PRO A 162 34.67 -6.46 1.81
C PRO A 162 34.90 -7.31 0.54
N GLY A 163 36.11 -7.27 -0.04
CA GLY A 163 36.46 -7.96 -1.28
C GLY A 163 36.30 -9.48 -1.38
N TRP A 164 35.72 -10.16 -0.37
CA TRP A 164 35.17 -11.51 -0.57
C TRP A 164 33.78 -11.50 -1.23
N ALA A 165 33.15 -10.34 -1.36
CA ALA A 165 31.88 -10.14 -2.06
C ALA A 165 32.04 -9.80 -3.56
N GLY A 166 33.28 -9.57 -4.02
CA GLY A 166 33.59 -9.13 -5.38
C GLY A 166 33.23 -10.12 -6.49
N ASP A 167 32.89 -9.59 -7.66
CA ASP A 167 32.50 -10.30 -8.88
C ASP A 167 33.65 -10.49 -9.88
N THR A 168 34.91 -10.28 -9.50
CA THR A 168 36.08 -10.32 -10.40
C THR A 168 36.10 -11.55 -11.31
N ASP A 169 35.99 -12.76 -10.75
CA ASP A 169 35.97 -14.00 -11.53
C ASP A 169 34.71 -14.11 -12.42
N ARG A 170 33.57 -13.54 -11.99
CA ARG A 170 32.32 -13.50 -12.77
C ARG A 170 32.51 -12.60 -14.00
N VAL A 171 32.99 -11.37 -13.81
CA VAL A 171 33.15 -10.36 -14.87
C VAL A 171 34.28 -10.76 -15.83
N LEU A 172 35.49 -11.01 -15.30
CA LEU A 172 36.61 -11.45 -16.12
C LEU A 172 36.35 -12.80 -16.81
N GLY A 173 35.58 -13.69 -16.19
CA GLY A 173 35.15 -14.96 -16.78
C GLY A 173 34.13 -14.77 -17.90
N TYR A 174 33.11 -13.93 -17.69
CA TYR A 174 32.09 -13.58 -18.68
C TYR A 174 32.73 -12.94 -19.92
N MET A 175 33.57 -11.92 -19.75
CA MET A 175 34.32 -11.28 -20.85
C MET A 175 35.12 -12.32 -21.66
N SER A 176 35.85 -13.22 -20.97
CA SER A 176 36.63 -14.27 -21.65
C SER A 176 35.73 -15.24 -22.44
N LYS A 177 34.59 -15.64 -21.85
CA LYS A 177 33.60 -16.56 -22.45
C LYS A 177 32.93 -15.94 -23.68
N HIS A 178 32.74 -14.62 -23.71
CA HIS A 178 32.17 -13.87 -24.81
C HIS A 178 33.20 -13.41 -25.87
N GLY A 179 34.45 -13.89 -25.80
CA GLY A 179 35.44 -13.65 -26.85
C GLY A 179 36.24 -12.35 -26.72
N VAL A 180 36.20 -11.70 -25.56
CA VAL A 180 37.09 -10.58 -25.26
C VAL A 180 38.52 -11.09 -25.06
N THR A 181 39.46 -10.43 -25.73
CA THR A 181 40.90 -10.73 -25.74
C THR A 181 41.70 -9.45 -25.60
N SER A 182 43.01 -9.57 -25.37
CA SER A 182 43.94 -8.43 -25.34
C SER A 182 44.09 -7.67 -26.68
N SER A 183 43.57 -8.24 -27.77
CA SER A 183 43.59 -7.64 -29.11
C SER A 183 42.34 -6.83 -29.47
N ASN A 184 41.17 -7.20 -28.97
CA ASN A 184 39.87 -6.66 -29.43
C ASN A 184 39.07 -5.87 -28.39
N LEU A 185 39.57 -5.68 -27.17
CA LEU A 185 39.04 -4.63 -26.29
C LEU A 185 39.53 -3.25 -26.78
N ALA A 186 38.59 -2.46 -27.30
CA ALA A 186 38.78 -1.11 -27.81
C ALA A 186 39.01 -0.12 -26.68
N PHE A 187 38.06 -0.04 -25.74
CA PHE A 187 38.17 0.84 -24.58
C PHE A 187 37.65 0.23 -23.28
N TYR A 188 38.10 0.82 -22.17
CA TYR A 188 37.49 0.71 -20.85
C TYR A 188 36.99 2.11 -20.45
N LEU A 189 35.79 2.20 -19.87
CA LEU A 189 35.26 3.40 -19.24
C LEU A 189 34.95 3.07 -17.77
N GLY A 190 35.65 3.72 -16.84
CA GLY A 190 35.26 3.76 -15.43
C GLY A 190 34.46 5.03 -15.20
N THR A 191 33.18 4.90 -14.89
CA THR A 191 32.22 6.01 -14.93
C THR A 191 32.47 7.02 -13.80
N HIS A 192 32.79 6.54 -12.60
CA HIS A 192 33.18 7.32 -11.42
C HIS A 192 33.88 6.42 -10.39
N ALA A 193 34.31 6.99 -9.26
CA ALA A 193 35.19 6.31 -8.29
C ALA A 193 34.46 5.60 -7.13
N HIS A 194 33.48 4.73 -7.42
CA HIS A 194 32.93 3.77 -6.44
C HIS A 194 33.38 2.34 -6.76
N SER A 195 33.45 1.49 -5.73
CA SER A 195 34.07 0.16 -5.84
C SER A 195 33.22 -0.80 -6.68
N ASP A 196 31.91 -0.73 -6.51
CA ASP A 196 30.89 -1.43 -7.28
C ASP A 196 30.77 -0.97 -8.75
N HIS A 197 31.58 0.04 -9.15
CA HIS A 197 31.80 0.43 -10.54
C HIS A 197 33.22 0.10 -11.01
N ILE A 198 34.27 0.56 -10.33
CA ILE A 198 35.64 0.55 -10.89
C ILE A 198 36.67 -0.30 -10.14
N ASP A 199 36.32 -1.09 -9.12
CA ASP A 199 37.32 -1.92 -8.43
C ASP A 199 37.99 -2.92 -9.38
N ASN A 200 37.21 -3.63 -10.20
CA ASN A 200 37.75 -4.54 -11.23
C ASN A 200 38.46 -3.86 -12.42
N ALA A 201 38.52 -2.52 -12.48
CA ALA A 201 39.09 -1.80 -13.63
C ALA A 201 40.54 -2.20 -13.88
N ASP A 202 41.33 -2.37 -12.83
CA ASP A 202 42.76 -2.56 -12.92
C ASP A 202 43.13 -3.97 -13.45
N ASP A 203 42.37 -4.99 -13.06
CA ASP A 203 42.41 -6.35 -13.59
C ASP A 203 41.90 -6.43 -15.03
N ILE A 204 40.80 -5.75 -15.36
CA ILE A 204 40.27 -5.65 -16.73
C ILE A 204 41.33 -5.03 -17.66
N ILE A 205 41.95 -3.91 -17.24
CA ILE A 205 43.01 -3.23 -17.99
C ILE A 205 44.22 -4.14 -18.19
N ARG A 206 44.69 -4.83 -17.14
CA ARG A 206 45.87 -5.71 -17.22
C ARG A 206 45.64 -6.95 -18.08
N LYS A 207 44.45 -7.58 -17.98
CA LYS A 207 44.09 -8.79 -18.72
C LYS A 207 43.74 -8.52 -20.18
N PHE A 208 42.86 -7.55 -20.44
CA PHE A 208 42.25 -7.32 -21.76
C PHE A 208 42.82 -6.11 -22.51
N ARG A 209 43.72 -5.33 -21.91
CA ARG A 209 44.59 -4.36 -22.61
C ARG A 209 43.83 -3.39 -23.54
N PRO A 210 42.84 -2.63 -23.02
CA PRO A 210 42.07 -1.66 -23.78
C PRO A 210 42.98 -0.60 -24.42
N LYS A 211 42.63 -0.12 -25.62
CA LYS A 211 43.43 0.87 -26.37
C LYS A 211 43.23 2.29 -25.85
N VAL A 212 42.05 2.58 -25.31
CA VAL A 212 41.74 3.83 -24.60
C VAL A 212 41.12 3.49 -23.25
N ILE A 213 41.49 4.24 -22.22
CA ILE A 213 40.96 4.14 -20.87
C ILE A 213 40.37 5.50 -20.53
N PHE A 214 39.07 5.54 -20.27
CA PHE A 214 38.31 6.73 -19.94
C PHE A 214 37.92 6.68 -18.46
N SER A 215 38.07 7.79 -17.73
CA SER A 215 37.47 8.00 -16.41
C SER A 215 37.64 9.45 -15.96
N PRO A 216 36.66 10.09 -15.29
CA PRO A 216 36.89 11.39 -14.65
C PRO A 216 38.10 11.35 -13.70
N GLU A 217 38.72 12.50 -13.46
CA GLU A 217 39.66 12.60 -12.35
C GLU A 217 38.91 12.52 -11.01
N TYR A 218 39.44 11.75 -10.06
CA TYR A 218 38.94 11.69 -8.68
C TYR A 218 40.01 12.10 -7.66
N SER A 219 39.55 12.70 -6.55
CA SER A 219 40.30 12.76 -5.30
C SER A 219 39.38 12.94 -4.10
N ASP A 220 39.70 12.26 -2.99
CA ASP A 220 39.03 12.43 -1.68
C ASP A 220 38.93 13.90 -1.23
N LYS A 221 39.83 14.77 -1.72
CA LYS A 221 39.84 16.22 -1.43
C LYS A 221 38.67 16.99 -2.04
N TRP A 222 38.00 16.43 -3.05
CA TRP A 222 36.84 17.03 -3.70
C TRP A 222 35.52 16.55 -3.08
N ILE A 223 35.52 15.45 -2.33
CA ILE A 223 34.34 14.98 -1.63
C ILE A 223 34.15 15.76 -0.33
N THR A 224 33.00 16.41 -0.20
CA THR A 224 32.65 17.29 0.93
C THR A 224 31.86 16.58 2.02
N ASN A 225 31.26 15.43 1.72
CA ASN A 225 30.61 14.55 2.68
C ASN A 225 31.57 13.41 3.11
N PRO A 226 32.04 13.36 4.38
CA PRO A 226 32.94 12.29 4.82
C PRO A 226 32.37 10.87 4.71
N ASP A 227 31.04 10.73 4.68
CA ASP A 227 30.37 9.43 4.54
C ASP A 227 30.38 8.91 3.08
N GLY A 228 30.58 9.79 2.07
CA GLY A 228 30.67 9.45 0.64
C GLY A 228 32.10 9.24 0.13
N LEU A 229 33.03 8.86 1.04
CA LEU A 229 34.46 8.68 0.74
C LEU A 229 34.90 7.22 0.58
N TRP A 230 34.17 6.29 1.22
CA TRP A 230 34.45 4.85 1.37
C TRP A 230 35.91 4.43 1.08
N ASP A 231 36.14 3.71 0.00
CA ASP A 231 37.43 3.31 -0.54
C ASP A 231 37.66 3.87 -1.96
N ASN A 232 36.92 4.91 -2.32
CA ASN A 232 36.92 5.60 -3.61
C ASN A 232 38.34 5.93 -4.11
N GLN A 233 39.20 6.50 -3.26
CA GLN A 233 40.60 6.80 -3.60
C GLN A 233 41.44 5.53 -3.81
N TRP A 234 41.12 4.43 -3.14
CA TRP A 234 41.83 3.16 -3.26
C TRP A 234 41.56 2.53 -4.64
N VAL A 235 40.30 2.35 -5.01
CA VAL A 235 39.92 1.78 -6.33
C VAL A 235 40.37 2.66 -7.49
N TYR A 236 40.22 3.99 -7.36
CA TYR A 236 40.68 4.94 -8.37
C TYR A 236 42.21 4.91 -8.55
N ASP A 237 42.99 4.88 -7.48
CA ASP A 237 44.46 4.80 -7.57
C ASP A 237 44.91 3.49 -8.25
N HIS A 238 44.22 2.36 -8.01
CA HIS A 238 44.50 1.07 -8.67
C HIS A 238 44.22 1.12 -10.17
N MET A 239 43.06 1.64 -10.58
CA MET A 239 42.72 1.90 -11.98
C MET A 239 43.76 2.81 -12.65
N VAL A 240 44.11 3.93 -12.01
CA VAL A 240 45.08 4.91 -12.52
C VAL A 240 46.47 4.29 -12.70
N ASP A 241 46.92 3.45 -11.77
CA ASP A 241 48.23 2.78 -11.89
C ASP A 241 48.21 1.67 -12.97
N ALA A 242 47.09 0.97 -13.17
CA ALA A 242 46.90 0.12 -14.35
C ALA A 242 46.87 0.92 -15.66
N ALA A 243 46.25 2.10 -15.69
CA ALA A 243 46.21 2.98 -16.86
C ALA A 243 47.62 3.51 -17.21
N LYS A 244 48.39 3.98 -16.24
CA LYS A 244 49.81 4.37 -16.43
C LYS A 244 50.67 3.19 -16.90
N TRP A 245 50.43 1.98 -16.35
CA TRP A 245 51.07 0.76 -16.82
C TRP A 245 50.72 0.49 -18.28
N ALA A 246 49.46 0.64 -18.68
CA ALA A 246 48.98 0.42 -20.04
C ALA A 246 49.58 1.42 -21.05
N GLN A 247 49.60 2.71 -20.71
CA GLN A 247 50.29 3.76 -21.48
C GLN A 247 51.76 3.37 -21.73
N LYS A 248 52.48 3.01 -20.66
CA LYS A 248 53.91 2.64 -20.73
C LYS A 248 54.17 1.33 -21.48
N THR A 249 53.28 0.35 -21.35
CA THR A 249 53.53 -1.04 -21.78
C THR A 249 53.08 -1.31 -23.20
N TYR A 250 52.05 -0.61 -23.71
CA TYR A 250 51.56 -0.79 -25.08
C TYR A 250 50.95 0.46 -25.73
N GLY A 251 51.16 1.65 -25.15
CA GLY A 251 50.73 2.90 -25.79
C GLY A 251 49.21 3.12 -25.76
N ALA A 252 48.51 2.57 -24.76
CA ALA A 252 47.12 2.95 -24.51
C ALA A 252 47.02 4.47 -24.30
N GLN A 253 45.88 5.07 -24.65
CA GLN A 253 45.56 6.42 -24.20
C GLN A 253 44.82 6.36 -22.86
N PHE A 254 45.12 7.30 -21.96
CA PHE A 254 44.36 7.48 -20.72
C PHE A 254 43.76 8.90 -20.76
N VAL A 255 42.44 8.98 -20.73
CA VAL A 255 41.66 10.18 -21.06
C VAL A 255 40.81 10.51 -19.84
N GLN A 256 41.14 11.63 -19.18
CA GLN A 256 40.47 12.08 -17.96
C GLN A 256 39.69 13.38 -18.12
N LYS A 257 39.58 13.87 -19.37
CA LYS A 257 38.78 15.02 -19.77
C LYS A 257 38.21 14.79 -21.16
N VAL A 258 36.95 15.14 -21.34
CA VAL A 258 36.18 15.05 -22.59
C VAL A 258 35.74 16.46 -23.03
N ASP A 259 35.41 16.64 -24.30
CA ASP A 259 34.93 17.91 -24.85
C ASP A 259 33.42 18.05 -24.66
N GLY A 260 32.97 18.30 -23.42
CA GLY A 260 31.55 18.39 -23.09
C GLY A 260 30.80 17.11 -23.50
N TYR A 261 29.89 17.23 -24.47
CA TYR A 261 29.13 16.11 -25.04
C TYR A 261 29.62 15.69 -26.46
N ASN A 262 30.77 16.20 -26.92
CA ASN A 262 31.31 16.00 -28.27
C ASN A 262 32.40 14.91 -28.35
N THR A 263 32.67 14.16 -27.27
CA THR A 263 33.60 13.02 -27.32
C THR A 263 32.85 11.73 -27.61
N HIS A 264 33.22 11.08 -28.71
CA HIS A 264 32.55 9.88 -29.23
C HIS A 264 33.54 8.73 -29.45
N VAL A 265 33.06 7.50 -29.36
CA VAL A 265 33.79 6.29 -29.73
C VAL A 265 32.99 5.48 -30.75
N GLN A 266 33.48 5.43 -31.99
CA GLN A 266 32.94 4.55 -33.03
C GLN A 266 33.46 3.13 -32.79
N LEU A 267 32.64 2.28 -32.16
CA LEU A 267 32.92 0.88 -31.84
C LEU A 267 32.15 -0.03 -32.80
N GLY A 268 32.79 -0.51 -33.86
CA GLY A 268 32.10 -1.27 -34.90
C GLY A 268 30.97 -0.44 -35.54
N ASP A 269 29.73 -0.92 -35.45
CA ASP A 269 28.52 -0.20 -35.91
C ASP A 269 27.95 0.76 -34.85
N MET A 270 28.47 0.77 -33.62
CA MET A 270 28.03 1.69 -32.55
C MET A 270 28.75 3.04 -32.63
N ASP A 271 27.99 4.12 -32.52
CA ASP A 271 28.48 5.36 -31.93
C ASP A 271 28.28 5.32 -30.41
N VAL A 272 29.31 5.65 -29.63
CA VAL A 272 29.24 5.74 -28.16
C VAL A 272 29.66 7.14 -27.73
N GLN A 273 28.67 7.99 -27.47
CA GLN A 273 28.83 9.34 -26.96
C GLN A 273 29.08 9.31 -25.45
N LEU A 274 30.12 9.98 -24.98
CA LEU A 274 30.40 10.13 -23.53
C LEU A 274 29.60 11.31 -22.96
N ILE A 275 28.92 11.09 -21.83
CA ILE A 275 27.98 12.04 -21.23
C ILE A 275 28.44 12.37 -19.79
N PRO A 276 29.36 13.32 -19.59
CA PRO A 276 29.72 13.80 -18.26
C PRO A 276 28.54 14.53 -17.59
N PHE A 277 28.27 14.22 -16.31
CA PHE A 277 27.20 14.90 -15.57
C PHE A 277 27.58 16.33 -15.20
N ASP A 278 28.87 16.57 -14.90
CA ASP A 278 29.48 17.89 -14.69
C ASP A 278 30.58 18.18 -15.74
N PRO A 279 30.23 18.54 -17.00
CA PRO A 279 31.20 18.79 -18.07
C PRO A 279 32.18 19.93 -17.79
N GLU A 280 31.79 20.89 -16.94
CA GLU A 280 32.62 22.01 -16.52
C GLU A 280 33.60 21.66 -15.38
N GLU A 281 33.58 20.40 -14.91
CA GLU A 281 34.42 19.86 -13.83
C GLU A 281 34.38 20.71 -12.55
N THR A 282 33.22 21.31 -12.25
CA THR A 282 33.04 22.24 -11.12
C THR A 282 33.35 21.62 -9.76
N TYR A 283 33.17 20.29 -9.64
CA TYR A 283 33.58 19.50 -8.48
C TYR A 283 35.08 19.69 -8.12
N LYS A 284 35.97 19.91 -9.09
CA LYS A 284 37.41 20.13 -8.84
C LYS A 284 37.70 21.44 -8.09
N VAL A 285 36.77 22.40 -8.14
CA VAL A 285 36.92 23.75 -7.58
C VAL A 285 36.02 23.97 -6.37
N LYS A 286 34.76 23.51 -6.42
CA LYS A 286 33.78 23.70 -5.34
C LYS A 286 33.71 22.52 -4.37
N GLY A 287 34.23 21.37 -4.77
CA GLY A 287 33.87 20.08 -4.19
C GLY A 287 32.50 19.61 -4.67
N THR A 288 32.19 18.35 -4.37
CA THR A 288 30.91 17.66 -4.59
C THR A 288 30.51 16.94 -3.30
N THR A 289 29.24 16.60 -3.11
CA THR A 289 28.81 15.78 -1.96
C THR A 289 29.13 14.29 -2.13
N ASP A 290 29.28 13.83 -3.37
CA ASP A 290 29.40 12.40 -3.71
C ASP A 290 30.17 12.20 -5.04
N ALA A 291 30.77 11.02 -5.27
CA ALA A 291 31.48 10.72 -6.53
C ALA A 291 30.52 10.43 -7.69
N ASN A 292 29.28 10.01 -7.42
CA ASN A 292 28.21 9.86 -8.41
C ASN A 292 28.03 11.12 -9.26
N LEU A 293 28.14 12.29 -8.61
CA LEU A 293 27.96 13.61 -9.21
C LEU A 293 29.09 14.05 -10.15
N MET A 294 30.26 13.40 -10.13
CA MET A 294 31.32 13.64 -11.13
C MET A 294 31.32 12.60 -12.26
N GLY A 295 30.36 11.67 -12.25
CA GLY A 295 30.33 10.53 -13.15
C GLY A 295 30.07 10.84 -14.62
N TRP A 296 30.41 9.88 -15.47
CA TRP A 296 30.15 9.90 -16.91
C TRP A 296 29.20 8.76 -17.30
N GLY A 297 28.06 9.09 -17.89
CA GLY A 297 27.22 8.12 -18.58
C GLY A 297 27.68 7.90 -20.03
N ALA A 298 27.01 7.00 -20.74
CA ALA A 298 27.26 6.77 -22.17
C ALA A 298 25.95 6.60 -22.95
N LYS A 299 25.79 7.31 -24.07
CA LYS A 299 24.71 7.07 -25.03
C LYS A 299 25.27 6.21 -26.17
N VAL A 300 24.77 4.99 -26.29
CA VAL A 300 25.15 4.01 -27.32
C VAL A 300 24.09 4.05 -28.42
N SER A 301 24.48 4.39 -29.65
CA SER A 301 23.57 4.49 -30.80
C SER A 301 24.03 3.57 -31.94
N ALA A 302 23.11 2.77 -32.50
CA ALA A 302 23.38 1.93 -33.67
C ALA A 302 22.08 1.68 -34.45
N PHE A 303 22.17 1.71 -35.80
CA PHE A 303 21.04 1.42 -36.71
C PHE A 303 19.75 2.25 -36.46
N GLY A 304 19.88 3.50 -35.99
CA GLY A 304 18.74 4.35 -35.63
C GLY A 304 18.06 3.98 -34.30
N ARG A 305 18.73 3.18 -33.47
CA ARG A 305 18.32 2.81 -32.10
C ARG A 305 19.35 3.28 -31.10
N SER A 306 18.92 3.55 -29.87
CA SER A 306 19.82 4.03 -28.83
C SER A 306 19.51 3.47 -27.43
N ALA A 307 20.57 3.36 -26.63
CA ALA A 307 20.49 3.09 -25.20
C ALA A 307 21.28 4.16 -24.42
N PHE A 308 20.73 4.63 -23.30
CA PHE A 308 21.48 5.42 -22.33
C PHE A 308 21.92 4.54 -21.17
N LEU A 309 23.23 4.53 -20.90
CA LEU A 309 23.85 3.84 -19.79
C LEU A 309 24.16 4.92 -18.74
N ALA A 310 23.23 5.10 -17.81
CA ALA A 310 23.22 6.27 -16.91
C ALA A 310 24.23 6.23 -15.77
N ALA A 311 24.98 5.11 -15.61
CA ALA A 311 25.81 4.86 -14.44
C ALA A 311 25.07 5.22 -13.14
N ASP A 312 25.74 5.96 -12.26
CA ASP A 312 25.19 6.48 -11.02
C ASP A 312 24.81 7.97 -11.12
N LEU A 313 24.19 8.36 -12.23
CA LEU A 313 23.52 9.66 -12.34
C LEU A 313 22.58 9.87 -11.14
N MET A 314 22.65 11.05 -10.53
CA MET A 314 21.75 11.50 -9.47
C MET A 314 21.28 12.91 -9.77
N ASP A 315 20.00 13.19 -9.59
CA ASP A 315 19.50 14.56 -9.56
C ASP A 315 19.47 15.14 -8.14
N THR A 316 19.85 14.39 -7.10
CA THR A 316 19.97 14.88 -5.71
C THR A 316 21.43 15.00 -5.25
N GLU A 317 21.68 15.86 -4.26
CA GLU A 317 22.88 15.77 -3.41
C GLU A 317 22.85 14.50 -2.55
N ALA A 318 23.95 14.22 -1.83
CA ALA A 318 24.04 13.11 -0.84
C ALA A 318 23.02 13.18 0.33
N ASP A 319 22.23 14.25 0.44
CA ASP A 319 21.09 14.35 1.37
C ASP A 319 19.79 13.69 0.85
N TRP A 320 19.80 13.18 -0.39
CA TRP A 320 18.67 12.50 -1.05
C TRP A 320 17.42 13.37 -1.24
N SER A 321 17.54 14.69 -1.19
CA SER A 321 16.39 15.62 -1.20
C SER A 321 16.62 16.94 -1.95
N LYS A 322 17.83 17.49 -1.91
CA LYS A 322 18.19 18.74 -2.59
C LYS A 322 18.54 18.45 -4.04
N HIS A 323 17.70 18.92 -4.96
CA HIS A 323 17.94 18.75 -6.38
C HIS A 323 19.16 19.56 -6.89
N ASN A 324 19.93 18.96 -7.78
CA ASN A 324 21.16 19.50 -8.39
C ASN A 324 20.97 19.88 -9.87
N GLY A 325 19.92 19.36 -10.55
CA GLY A 325 19.58 19.67 -11.94
C GLY A 325 20.44 18.98 -13.00
N PHE A 326 21.12 17.89 -12.64
CA PHE A 326 21.95 17.11 -13.56
C PHE A 326 21.10 16.27 -14.49
N GLU A 327 19.98 15.69 -14.02
CA GLU A 327 19.10 14.90 -14.90
C GLU A 327 18.48 15.75 -16.00
N ALA A 328 18.05 16.98 -15.68
CA ALA A 328 17.51 17.90 -16.69
C ALA A 328 18.54 18.23 -17.79
N ARG A 329 19.82 18.39 -17.42
CA ARG A 329 20.93 18.67 -18.34
C ARG A 329 21.29 17.45 -19.18
N VAL A 330 21.42 16.29 -18.54
CA VAL A 330 21.72 15.01 -19.20
C VAL A 330 20.59 14.62 -20.16
N ALA A 331 19.33 14.78 -19.77
CA ALA A 331 18.18 14.55 -20.65
C ALA A 331 18.21 15.43 -21.91
N GLN A 332 18.65 16.69 -21.80
CA GLN A 332 18.79 17.57 -22.96
C GLN A 332 19.87 17.10 -23.95
N ALA A 333 20.98 16.53 -23.45
CA ALA A 333 22.06 15.99 -24.28
C ALA A 333 21.73 14.59 -24.85
N VAL A 334 21.07 13.74 -24.06
CA VAL A 334 20.76 12.36 -24.41
C VAL A 334 19.53 12.25 -25.31
N GLY A 335 18.47 13.01 -25.02
CA GLY A 335 17.18 12.89 -25.72
C GLY A 335 16.51 11.52 -25.50
N LYS A 336 15.64 11.13 -26.44
CA LYS A 336 14.94 9.84 -26.39
C LYS A 336 15.87 8.66 -26.62
N VAL A 337 15.59 7.54 -25.93
CA VAL A 337 16.30 6.26 -26.08
C VAL A 337 15.34 5.08 -26.08
N ASP A 338 15.65 4.01 -26.81
CA ASP A 338 14.88 2.77 -26.77
C ASP A 338 15.07 2.04 -25.42
N MET A 339 16.28 2.11 -24.85
CA MET A 339 16.68 1.46 -23.59
C MET A 339 17.33 2.46 -22.62
N LEU A 340 16.96 2.39 -21.35
CA LEU A 340 17.66 3.04 -20.23
C LEU A 340 18.28 1.97 -19.34
N LYS A 341 19.58 2.09 -19.02
CA LYS A 341 20.09 1.53 -17.77
C LYS A 341 19.83 2.56 -16.68
N ALA A 342 19.02 2.21 -15.67
CA ALA A 342 18.56 3.16 -14.65
C ALA A 342 19.73 3.82 -13.91
N GLY A 343 19.56 5.12 -13.59
CA GLY A 343 20.53 5.89 -12.83
C GLY A 343 20.60 5.45 -11.37
N HIS A 344 21.80 5.40 -10.80
CA HIS A 344 22.08 5.04 -9.41
C HIS A 344 21.41 3.71 -9.02
N HIS A 345 21.65 2.67 -9.82
CA HIS A 345 21.00 1.35 -9.75
C HIS A 345 19.46 1.34 -9.62
N GLY A 346 18.79 2.41 -10.04
CA GLY A 346 17.34 2.61 -9.89
C GLY A 346 16.90 3.13 -8.51
N LEU A 347 17.79 3.71 -7.72
CA LEU A 347 17.47 4.31 -6.42
C LEU A 347 16.75 5.67 -6.56
N ARG A 348 16.03 6.07 -5.48
CA ARG A 348 15.23 7.30 -5.40
C ARG A 348 15.99 8.64 -5.50
N SER A 349 17.31 8.61 -5.60
CA SER A 349 18.18 9.76 -5.89
C SER A 349 18.18 10.16 -7.37
N SER A 350 17.55 9.33 -8.21
CA SER A 350 17.55 9.46 -9.66
C SER A 350 16.22 9.00 -10.28
N ASN A 351 16.13 9.09 -11.59
CA ASN A 351 15.06 8.62 -12.46
C ASN A 351 13.77 9.44 -12.27
N PHE A 352 13.87 10.74 -12.01
CA PHE A 352 12.71 11.58 -11.70
C PHE A 352 11.76 11.72 -12.90
N PRO A 353 10.45 12.00 -12.69
CA PRO A 353 9.48 12.00 -13.78
C PRO A 353 9.85 12.84 -15.02
N PRO A 354 10.42 14.07 -14.91
CA PRO A 354 10.83 14.84 -16.08
C PRO A 354 11.96 14.17 -16.90
N PHE A 355 12.86 13.43 -16.24
CA PHE A 355 13.91 12.66 -16.89
C PHE A 355 13.32 11.45 -17.63
N MET A 356 12.45 10.69 -16.97
CA MET A 356 11.77 9.54 -17.55
C MET A 356 10.78 9.90 -18.67
N GLU A 357 10.24 11.13 -18.65
CA GLU A 357 9.43 11.70 -19.74
C GLU A 357 10.30 12.10 -20.94
N ALA A 358 11.45 12.76 -20.70
CA ALA A 358 12.35 13.20 -21.76
C ALA A 358 13.05 12.04 -22.50
N LEU A 359 13.48 11.00 -21.76
CA LEU A 359 14.14 9.82 -22.33
C LEU A 359 13.14 8.83 -22.95
N ASP A 360 11.92 8.75 -22.41
CA ASP A 360 10.81 7.92 -22.89
C ASP A 360 11.18 6.44 -23.22
N PRO A 361 11.87 5.70 -22.32
CA PRO A 361 12.43 4.39 -22.64
C PRO A 361 11.36 3.29 -22.81
N THR A 362 11.59 2.39 -23.76
CA THR A 362 10.79 1.16 -23.96
C THR A 362 11.30 -0.03 -23.15
N ALA A 363 12.53 0.06 -22.63
CA ALA A 363 13.10 -0.90 -21.70
C ALA A 363 13.95 -0.22 -20.63
N ILE A 364 13.87 -0.71 -19.40
CA ILE A 364 14.60 -0.25 -18.23
C ILE A 364 15.36 -1.44 -17.65
N ILE A 365 16.68 -1.38 -17.69
CA ILE A 365 17.56 -2.35 -17.05
C ILE A 365 18.13 -1.71 -15.78
N GLN A 366 17.87 -2.30 -14.63
CA GLN A 366 18.21 -1.73 -13.34
C GLN A 366 19.24 -2.62 -12.66
N THR A 367 20.47 -2.15 -12.49
CA THR A 367 21.59 -2.89 -11.87
C THR A 367 21.52 -2.97 -10.34
N GLY A 368 20.31 -3.02 -9.80
CA GLY A 368 20.00 -3.20 -8.38
C GLY A 368 18.79 -4.11 -8.19
N SER A 369 18.28 -4.16 -6.96
CA SER A 369 17.09 -4.95 -6.60
C SER A 369 15.80 -4.17 -6.81
N GLU A 370 14.74 -4.88 -7.20
CA GLU A 370 13.37 -4.36 -7.26
C GLU A 370 12.96 -3.65 -5.95
N SER A 371 13.45 -4.16 -4.81
CA SER A 371 13.10 -3.70 -3.45
C SER A 371 13.53 -2.27 -3.09
N PHE A 372 14.33 -1.61 -3.94
CA PHE A 372 14.73 -0.21 -3.77
C PHE A 372 14.15 0.73 -4.84
N THR A 373 13.35 0.19 -5.75
CA THR A 373 12.82 0.91 -6.91
C THR A 373 11.71 1.87 -6.49
N PRO A 374 11.79 3.16 -6.85
CA PRO A 374 10.71 4.11 -6.58
C PRO A 374 9.65 4.04 -7.69
N ASP A 375 8.38 4.29 -7.35
CA ASP A 375 7.24 4.27 -8.28
C ASP A 375 7.51 4.96 -9.64
N ASN A 376 8.22 6.09 -9.64
CA ASN A 376 8.50 6.88 -10.85
C ASN A 376 9.45 6.21 -11.86
N LEU A 377 10.25 5.23 -11.46
CA LEU A 377 11.05 4.45 -12.42
C LEU A 377 10.16 3.46 -13.19
N THR A 378 9.12 2.92 -12.55
CA THR A 378 8.35 1.76 -13.05
C THR A 378 6.88 2.06 -13.36
N GLU A 379 6.40 3.29 -13.20
CA GLU A 379 5.04 3.74 -13.55
C GLU A 379 4.61 3.30 -14.97
N LYS A 380 5.46 3.53 -15.98
CA LYS A 380 5.21 3.12 -17.38
C LYS A 380 5.28 1.60 -17.62
N VAL A 381 5.75 0.80 -16.65
CA VAL A 381 5.85 -0.67 -16.74
C VAL A 381 4.50 -1.34 -16.43
N ILE A 382 3.70 -0.74 -15.55
CA ILE A 382 2.34 -1.21 -15.23
C ILE A 382 1.24 -0.52 -16.05
N HIS A 383 1.47 0.73 -16.49
CA HIS A 383 0.52 1.52 -17.28
C HIS A 383 0.83 1.56 -18.79
N GLY A 384 1.90 0.90 -19.24
CA GLY A 384 2.38 0.89 -20.62
C GLY A 384 3.03 -0.44 -21.01
N ASP A 385 3.78 -0.46 -22.13
CA ASP A 385 4.45 -1.65 -22.66
C ASP A 385 5.98 -1.64 -22.43
N VAL A 386 6.42 -1.01 -21.33
CA VAL A 386 7.85 -0.91 -20.97
C VAL A 386 8.33 -2.21 -20.35
N LEU A 387 9.45 -2.73 -20.84
CA LEU A 387 10.15 -3.88 -20.24
C LEU A 387 10.99 -3.42 -19.05
N TRP A 388 10.96 -4.15 -17.92
CA TRP A 388 11.78 -3.86 -16.74
C TRP A 388 12.59 -5.07 -16.29
N ALA A 389 13.89 -4.91 -16.07
CA ALA A 389 14.78 -5.96 -15.60
C ALA A 389 15.61 -5.47 -14.39
N PRO A 390 15.13 -5.69 -13.15
CA PRO A 390 15.94 -5.52 -11.95
C PRO A 390 16.90 -6.72 -11.82
N MET A 391 18.20 -6.41 -11.86
CA MET A 391 19.24 -7.40 -12.16
C MET A 391 19.57 -8.30 -10.97
N SER A 392 19.22 -7.91 -9.73
CA SER A 392 19.31 -8.82 -8.58
C SER A 392 18.32 -9.99 -8.71
N GLU A 393 17.09 -9.73 -9.15
CA GLU A 393 16.05 -10.74 -9.34
C GLU A 393 16.33 -11.61 -10.58
N VAL A 394 16.82 -11.01 -11.67
CA VAL A 394 17.31 -11.75 -12.86
C VAL A 394 18.49 -12.66 -12.50
N GLY A 395 19.46 -12.15 -11.73
CA GLY A 395 20.61 -12.93 -11.26
C GLY A 395 20.22 -14.07 -10.33
N SER A 396 19.22 -13.85 -9.46
CA SER A 396 18.66 -14.86 -8.55
C SER A 396 17.97 -16.01 -9.30
N ALA A 397 17.49 -15.78 -10.52
CA ALA A 397 16.99 -16.82 -11.42
C ALA A 397 18.10 -17.57 -12.20
N GLY A 398 19.39 -17.28 -11.93
CA GLY A 398 20.53 -17.94 -12.55
C GLY A 398 20.91 -17.42 -13.93
N ILE A 399 20.38 -16.27 -14.34
CA ILE A 399 20.63 -15.64 -15.63
C ILE A 399 21.81 -14.67 -15.47
N ALA A 400 22.89 -14.84 -16.24
CA ALA A 400 24.13 -14.10 -16.02
C ALA A 400 24.15 -12.66 -16.55
N SER A 401 23.22 -12.30 -17.45
CA SER A 401 23.16 -11.00 -18.11
C SER A 401 21.85 -10.82 -18.89
N VAL A 402 21.40 -9.58 -19.06
CA VAL A 402 20.43 -9.22 -20.09
C VAL A 402 21.18 -8.64 -21.29
N ILE A 403 20.95 -9.20 -22.48
CA ILE A 403 21.64 -8.84 -23.71
C ILE A 403 20.66 -8.13 -24.65
N ALA A 404 20.87 -6.83 -24.86
CA ALA A 404 20.15 -6.01 -25.81
C ALA A 404 20.88 -6.07 -27.18
N THR A 405 20.30 -6.74 -28.17
CA THR A 405 20.81 -6.84 -29.54
C THR A 405 20.16 -5.78 -30.43
N PHE A 406 20.96 -4.91 -31.03
CA PHE A 406 20.53 -3.77 -31.84
C PHE A 406 20.32 -4.19 -33.30
N SER A 407 19.29 -3.63 -33.93
CA SER A 407 19.00 -3.76 -35.35
C SER A 407 18.17 -2.57 -35.83
N SER A 408 18.06 -2.36 -37.15
CA SER A 408 17.16 -1.34 -37.72
C SER A 408 15.69 -1.55 -37.35
N ALA A 409 15.27 -2.80 -37.10
CA ALA A 409 13.92 -3.13 -36.67
C ALA A 409 13.64 -2.72 -35.20
N GLY A 410 14.67 -2.59 -34.37
CA GLY A 410 14.53 -2.37 -32.93
C GLY A 410 15.64 -3.02 -32.11
N ILE A 411 15.59 -2.81 -30.80
CA ILE A 411 16.39 -3.57 -29.82
C ILE A 411 15.59 -4.81 -29.41
N SER A 412 16.24 -5.98 -29.46
CA SER A 412 15.70 -7.25 -28.96
C SER A 412 16.48 -7.72 -27.74
N TYR A 413 15.79 -8.30 -26.76
CA TYR A 413 16.40 -8.72 -25.49
C TYR A 413 16.55 -10.25 -25.44
N SER A 414 17.63 -10.73 -24.82
CA SER A 414 17.80 -12.15 -24.47
C SER A 414 16.63 -12.65 -23.60
N ASP A 415 16.29 -13.92 -23.69
CA ASP A 415 15.26 -14.52 -22.83
C ASP A 415 15.69 -14.50 -21.35
N PHE A 416 14.89 -13.83 -20.51
CA PHE A 416 14.96 -13.88 -19.05
C PHE A 416 13.61 -14.23 -18.40
N SER A 417 12.73 -14.94 -19.12
CA SER A 417 11.39 -15.33 -18.68
C SER A 417 11.35 -16.24 -17.45
N ALA A 418 12.47 -16.89 -17.10
CA ALA A 418 12.62 -17.64 -15.85
C ALA A 418 12.71 -16.75 -14.59
N ALA A 419 12.99 -15.45 -14.74
CA ALA A 419 12.97 -14.49 -13.64
C ALA A 419 11.55 -13.98 -13.39
N SER A 420 11.13 -13.95 -12.13
CA SER A 420 9.84 -13.42 -11.69
C SER A 420 9.94 -12.83 -10.29
N TRP A 421 9.26 -11.71 -10.06
CA TRP A 421 9.26 -10.98 -8.79
C TRP A 421 7.90 -10.33 -8.54
N GLY A 422 7.62 -10.04 -7.27
CA GLY A 422 6.57 -9.10 -6.91
C GLY A 422 7.20 -7.74 -6.65
N HIS A 423 6.47 -6.67 -6.91
CA HIS A 423 6.84 -5.31 -6.52
C HIS A 423 5.65 -4.65 -5.82
N GLU A 424 5.94 -3.80 -4.84
CA GLU A 424 4.95 -3.08 -4.03
C GLU A 424 5.15 -1.58 -4.26
N TYR A 425 4.15 -0.92 -4.82
CA TYR A 425 4.15 0.51 -5.09
C TYR A 425 3.59 1.31 -3.91
N ASP A 426 4.08 2.53 -3.69
CA ASP A 426 3.59 3.40 -2.61
C ASP A 426 2.26 4.07 -2.99
N LYS A 427 2.12 4.54 -4.23
CA LYS A 427 0.97 5.36 -4.68
C LYS A 427 -0.09 4.60 -5.47
N GLU A 428 0.25 3.45 -6.02
CA GLU A 428 -0.67 2.66 -6.86
C GLU A 428 -1.73 1.94 -6.03
N THR A 429 -2.81 1.53 -6.70
CA THR A 429 -3.90 0.77 -6.10
C THR A 429 -4.55 -0.15 -7.15
N PRO A 430 -4.44 -1.49 -7.02
CA PRO A 430 -3.73 -2.24 -5.97
C PRO A 430 -2.22 -1.98 -5.97
N ARG A 431 -1.61 -1.99 -4.77
CA ARG A 431 -0.17 -1.70 -4.58
C ARG A 431 0.74 -2.79 -5.10
N ALA A 432 0.36 -4.05 -4.94
CA ALA A 432 1.21 -5.17 -5.30
C ALA A 432 0.94 -5.66 -6.73
N TRP A 433 2.02 -5.77 -7.50
CA TRP A 433 2.05 -6.29 -8.87
C TRP A 433 3.07 -7.41 -9.00
N TRP A 434 2.80 -8.36 -9.88
CA TRP A 434 3.68 -9.47 -10.19
C TRP A 434 4.21 -9.39 -11.61
N PHE A 435 5.50 -9.70 -11.77
CA PHE A 435 6.24 -9.62 -13.02
C PHE A 435 6.90 -10.96 -13.33
N ALA A 436 6.98 -11.30 -14.61
CA ALA A 436 7.79 -12.41 -15.11
C ALA A 436 8.36 -12.04 -16.47
N GLY A 437 9.64 -12.33 -16.73
CA GLY A 437 10.31 -11.91 -17.96
C GLY A 437 10.28 -10.40 -18.21
N GLY A 438 10.19 -9.61 -17.15
CA GLY A 438 10.20 -8.15 -17.19
C GLY A 438 8.93 -7.47 -17.68
N ARG A 439 7.79 -8.17 -17.66
CA ARG A 439 6.46 -7.61 -17.90
C ARG A 439 5.47 -8.05 -16.81
N PRO A 440 4.38 -7.29 -16.56
CA PRO A 440 3.30 -7.72 -15.68
C PRO A 440 2.76 -9.10 -16.11
N ALA A 441 2.72 -10.06 -15.18
CA ALA A 441 2.42 -11.46 -15.47
C ALA A 441 1.46 -12.06 -14.44
N ALA A 442 0.55 -12.92 -14.90
CA ALA A 442 -0.44 -13.55 -14.03
C ALA A 442 0.20 -14.43 -12.94
N LYS A 443 -0.23 -14.21 -11.69
CA LYS A 443 0.12 -15.04 -10.53
C LYS A 443 -1.13 -15.53 -9.80
N THR A 444 -1.02 -16.66 -9.11
CA THR A 444 -2.00 -17.09 -8.12
C THR A 444 -1.33 -17.27 -6.75
N GLY A 445 -2.07 -16.96 -5.69
CA GLY A 445 -1.67 -17.17 -4.30
C GLY A 445 -0.97 -15.99 -3.64
N TRP A 446 -0.59 -16.20 -2.39
CA TRP A 446 -0.01 -15.19 -1.51
C TRP A 446 1.39 -14.72 -1.94
N TRP A 447 1.69 -13.48 -1.57
CA TRP A 447 3.01 -12.85 -1.58
C TRP A 447 3.08 -11.86 -0.40
N LYS A 448 4.29 -11.62 0.10
CA LYS A 448 4.53 -10.64 1.17
C LYS A 448 5.42 -9.53 0.62
N GLY A 449 4.93 -8.30 0.64
CA GLY A 449 5.66 -7.12 0.20
C GLY A 449 6.75 -6.70 1.17
N PHE A 450 7.61 -5.77 0.75
CA PHE A 450 8.72 -5.28 1.56
C PHE A 450 8.22 -4.50 2.80
N SER A 451 7.04 -3.89 2.72
CA SER A 451 6.35 -3.25 3.86
C SER A 451 6.00 -4.24 4.98
N GLY A 452 5.99 -5.53 4.66
CA GLY A 452 5.51 -6.59 5.53
C GLY A 452 4.02 -6.92 5.36
N HIS A 453 3.28 -6.20 4.52
CA HIS A 453 1.89 -6.53 4.18
C HIS A 453 1.81 -7.80 3.31
N TRP A 454 0.70 -8.53 3.46
CA TRP A 454 0.38 -9.68 2.64
C TRP A 454 -0.59 -9.29 1.53
N TYR A 455 -0.34 -9.82 0.34
CA TYR A 455 -1.11 -9.58 -0.88
C TYR A 455 -1.50 -10.93 -1.49
N TYR A 456 -2.68 -10.99 -2.12
CA TYR A 456 -3.17 -12.19 -2.81
C TYR A 456 -3.40 -11.91 -4.29
N PHE A 457 -2.86 -12.77 -5.16
CA PHE A 457 -3.09 -12.71 -6.60
C PHE A 457 -4.06 -13.82 -7.02
N ALA A 458 -5.01 -13.53 -7.91
CA ALA A 458 -6.05 -14.48 -8.35
C ALA A 458 -6.05 -14.72 -9.87
N GLY A 459 -4.88 -14.96 -10.47
CA GLY A 459 -4.72 -15.25 -11.90
C GLY A 459 -4.54 -14.02 -12.79
N LYS A 460 -4.18 -12.87 -12.21
CA LYS A 460 -3.89 -11.61 -12.92
C LYS A 460 -2.58 -10.97 -12.38
N PRO A 461 -2.00 -9.97 -13.05
CA PRO A 461 -0.75 -9.35 -12.61
C PRO A 461 -0.85 -8.50 -11.35
N SER A 462 -1.98 -7.86 -11.08
CA SER A 462 -2.21 -7.07 -9.87
C SER A 462 -2.86 -7.91 -8.76
N ALA A 463 -2.60 -7.54 -7.51
CA ALA A 463 -3.25 -8.17 -6.36
C ALA A 463 -4.76 -7.89 -6.32
N GLU A 464 -5.50 -8.67 -5.55
CA GLU A 464 -6.90 -8.39 -5.23
C GLU A 464 -7.03 -7.31 -4.15
N ALA A 465 -8.04 -6.45 -4.27
CA ALA A 465 -8.28 -5.30 -3.41
C ALA A 465 -9.78 -5.02 -3.23
N SER A 466 -10.16 -4.45 -2.08
CA SER A 466 -11.55 -4.24 -1.65
C SER A 466 -12.41 -5.51 -1.75
N ALA A 467 -11.82 -6.66 -1.39
CA ALA A 467 -12.37 -7.97 -1.72
C ALA A 467 -12.15 -9.01 -0.61
N TRP A 468 -13.14 -9.89 -0.48
CA TRP A 468 -13.03 -11.12 0.29
C TRP A 468 -12.37 -12.22 -0.56
N ILE A 469 -11.30 -12.80 -0.05
CA ILE A 469 -10.59 -13.95 -0.66
C ILE A 469 -10.89 -15.20 0.15
N ASN A 470 -11.29 -16.28 -0.54
CA ASN A 470 -11.32 -17.62 0.04
C ASN A 470 -10.07 -18.38 -0.44
N ASP A 471 -9.22 -18.77 0.51
CA ASP A 471 -8.07 -19.63 0.24
C ASP A 471 -8.07 -20.79 1.25
N GLY A 472 -8.02 -22.03 0.74
CA GLY A 472 -8.09 -23.23 1.58
C GLY A 472 -9.34 -23.36 2.47
N GLY A 473 -10.43 -22.65 2.16
CA GLY A 473 -11.65 -22.58 2.99
C GLY A 473 -11.61 -21.51 4.09
N GLN A 474 -10.50 -20.79 4.25
CA GLN A 474 -10.39 -19.61 5.11
C GLN A 474 -10.71 -18.35 4.32
N TRP A 475 -11.35 -17.38 4.98
CA TRP A 475 -11.66 -16.08 4.40
C TRP A 475 -10.68 -15.01 4.90
N TYR A 476 -10.37 -14.05 4.02
CA TYR A 476 -9.48 -12.92 4.28
C TYR A 476 -10.05 -11.67 3.60
N TRP A 477 -9.92 -10.49 4.22
CA TRP A 477 -10.29 -9.22 3.59
C TRP A 477 -9.04 -8.45 3.14
N MET A 478 -9.00 -8.12 1.85
CA MET A 478 -8.01 -7.23 1.25
C MET A 478 -8.58 -5.81 1.22
N ASP A 479 -7.87 -4.84 1.78
CA ASP A 479 -8.32 -3.44 1.81
C ASP A 479 -8.27 -2.77 0.42
N ALA A 480 -8.55 -1.46 0.39
CA ALA A 480 -8.50 -0.67 -0.84
C ALA A 480 -7.15 -0.74 -1.56
N THR A 481 -6.04 -0.83 -0.84
CA THR A 481 -4.68 -0.93 -1.40
C THR A 481 -4.33 -2.35 -1.86
N GLY A 482 -5.14 -3.33 -1.49
CA GLY A 482 -4.88 -4.76 -1.70
C GLY A 482 -4.12 -5.44 -0.56
N ALA A 483 -3.86 -4.73 0.55
CA ALA A 483 -3.19 -5.31 1.71
C ALA A 483 -4.17 -6.14 2.55
N MET A 484 -3.73 -7.31 3.02
CA MET A 484 -4.51 -8.17 3.92
C MET A 484 -4.67 -7.49 5.27
N THR A 485 -5.91 -7.43 5.74
CA THR A 485 -6.28 -6.77 6.99
C THR A 485 -6.37 -7.74 8.19
N THR A 486 -6.34 -7.18 9.39
CA THR A 486 -6.59 -7.85 10.67
C THR A 486 -7.35 -6.90 11.60
N GLY A 487 -8.08 -7.40 12.59
CA GLY A 487 -8.92 -6.59 13.47
C GLY A 487 -10.23 -6.14 12.82
N TRP A 488 -10.69 -4.93 13.17
CA TRP A 488 -11.96 -4.38 12.69
C TRP A 488 -11.91 -3.92 11.23
N ILE A 489 -12.82 -4.44 10.40
CA ILE A 489 -13.02 -3.98 9.01
C ILE A 489 -14.50 -3.78 8.71
N HIS A 490 -14.78 -2.92 7.73
CA HIS A 490 -16.12 -2.74 7.16
C HIS A 490 -16.07 -3.00 5.66
N ASP A 491 -16.77 -4.03 5.17
CA ASP A 491 -16.73 -4.48 3.77
C ASP A 491 -17.63 -3.67 2.82
N GLY A 492 -18.18 -2.56 3.31
CA GLY A 492 -19.21 -1.76 2.63
C GLY A 492 -20.65 -2.19 2.93
N LYS A 493 -20.86 -3.33 3.62
CA LYS A 493 -22.19 -3.85 4.00
C LYS A 493 -22.33 -4.12 5.50
N ALA A 494 -21.26 -4.55 6.16
CA ALA A 494 -21.24 -4.81 7.59
C ALA A 494 -19.83 -4.70 8.19
N TRP A 495 -19.79 -4.54 9.51
CA TRP A 495 -18.56 -4.71 10.29
C TRP A 495 -18.22 -6.19 10.49
N TYR A 496 -16.94 -6.49 10.45
CA TYR A 496 -16.37 -7.80 10.77
C TYR A 496 -15.15 -7.61 11.68
N TYR A 497 -14.91 -8.60 12.54
CA TYR A 497 -13.65 -8.73 13.27
C TYR A 497 -12.82 -9.89 12.70
N LEU A 498 -11.58 -9.59 12.35
CA LEU A 498 -10.57 -10.53 11.89
C LEU A 498 -9.54 -10.76 12.99
N ASP A 499 -9.06 -11.99 13.15
CA ASP A 499 -7.95 -12.26 14.04
C ASP A 499 -6.59 -11.82 13.46
N SER A 500 -5.51 -12.09 14.19
CA SER A 500 -4.14 -11.75 13.80
C SER A 500 -3.61 -12.52 12.58
N ALA A 501 -4.30 -13.58 12.12
CA ALA A 501 -4.02 -14.30 10.89
C ALA A 501 -4.86 -13.80 9.70
N GLY A 502 -5.80 -12.87 9.95
CA GLY A 502 -6.70 -12.30 8.94
C GLY A 502 -8.03 -13.04 8.80
N HIS A 503 -8.31 -14.03 9.67
CA HIS A 503 -9.52 -14.86 9.58
C HIS A 503 -10.71 -14.24 10.32
N PRO A 504 -11.93 -14.23 9.77
CA PRO A 504 -13.14 -13.82 10.48
C PRO A 504 -13.34 -14.63 11.76
N SER A 505 -13.33 -13.95 12.91
CA SER A 505 -13.19 -14.59 14.22
C SER A 505 -14.26 -14.14 15.21
N GLY A 506 -14.79 -15.11 15.96
CA GLY A 506 -15.86 -14.91 16.94
C GLY A 506 -17.19 -15.53 16.50
N ASN A 507 -17.84 -16.21 17.45
CA ASN A 507 -19.17 -16.80 17.34
C ASN A 507 -19.89 -16.63 18.69
N GLY A 508 -20.93 -15.82 18.73
CA GLY A 508 -21.60 -15.35 19.95
C GLY A 508 -20.94 -14.13 20.59
N TRP A 509 -21.21 -13.94 21.88
CA TRP A 509 -20.71 -12.82 22.68
C TRP A 509 -19.18 -12.77 22.72
N SER A 510 -18.61 -11.67 22.24
CA SER A 510 -17.17 -11.42 22.14
C SER A 510 -16.83 -10.08 22.79
N PHE A 511 -15.87 -10.06 23.72
CA PHE A 511 -15.42 -8.83 24.38
C PHE A 511 -14.14 -8.32 23.69
N ILE A 512 -14.24 -7.18 23.02
CA ILE A 512 -13.20 -6.63 22.14
C ILE A 512 -13.06 -5.14 22.48
N ASP A 513 -11.83 -4.67 22.68
CA ASP A 513 -11.48 -3.26 22.92
C ASP A 513 -12.30 -2.53 24.00
N GLY A 514 -12.79 -3.27 25.00
CA GLY A 514 -13.56 -2.73 26.13
C GLY A 514 -15.09 -2.83 25.99
N SER A 515 -15.60 -3.31 24.86
CA SER A 515 -17.03 -3.44 24.56
C SER A 515 -17.42 -4.90 24.26
N TRP A 516 -18.68 -5.25 24.53
CA TRP A 516 -19.27 -6.52 24.10
C TRP A 516 -19.91 -6.38 22.72
N TYR A 517 -19.68 -7.37 21.87
CA TYR A 517 -20.27 -7.52 20.54
C TYR A 517 -20.88 -8.92 20.43
N TYR A 518 -21.83 -9.12 19.52
CA TYR A 518 -22.29 -10.45 19.13
C TYR A 518 -21.85 -10.74 17.70
N LEU A 519 -21.00 -11.74 17.53
CA LEU A 519 -20.36 -12.07 16.25
C LEU A 519 -20.90 -13.40 15.69
N SER A 520 -20.93 -13.55 14.37
CA SER A 520 -21.25 -14.80 13.68
C SER A 520 -20.29 -14.97 12.50
N GLY A 521 -19.33 -15.88 12.62
CA GLY A 521 -18.21 -15.98 11.67
C GLY A 521 -17.48 -14.64 11.52
N GLY A 522 -17.18 -13.97 12.63
CA GLY A 522 -16.60 -12.61 12.65
C GLY A 522 -17.52 -11.46 12.27
N ARG A 523 -18.66 -11.70 11.60
CA ARG A 523 -19.61 -10.64 11.24
C ARG A 523 -20.36 -10.11 12.46
N VAL A 524 -20.46 -8.80 12.61
CA VAL A 524 -21.18 -8.12 13.69
C VAL A 524 -22.70 -8.20 13.51
N ALA A 525 -23.42 -8.42 14.61
CA ALA A 525 -24.86 -8.19 14.72
C ALA A 525 -25.15 -6.77 15.21
N THR A 526 -26.19 -6.14 14.66
CA THR A 526 -26.66 -4.79 15.01
C THR A 526 -28.16 -4.80 15.30
N GLY A 527 -28.66 -3.82 16.05
CA GLY A 527 -30.06 -3.71 16.44
C GLY A 527 -30.46 -4.68 17.56
N TRP A 528 -31.73 -5.07 17.58
CA TRP A 528 -32.29 -5.98 18.60
C TRP A 528 -31.86 -7.43 18.38
N LEU A 529 -31.22 -8.02 19.38
CA LEU A 529 -30.84 -9.43 19.44
C LEU A 529 -31.60 -10.15 20.57
N TYR A 530 -32.17 -11.31 20.27
CA TYR A 530 -32.67 -12.23 21.28
C TYR A 530 -31.68 -13.39 21.45
N ASP A 531 -31.07 -13.49 22.63
CA ASP A 531 -30.11 -14.54 22.96
C ASP A 531 -30.44 -15.11 24.35
N SER A 532 -30.36 -16.44 24.49
CA SER A 532 -30.44 -17.14 25.78
C SER A 532 -31.63 -16.75 26.70
N GLY A 533 -32.76 -16.33 26.12
CA GLY A 533 -33.97 -15.94 26.85
C GLY A 533 -34.14 -14.44 27.10
N SER A 534 -33.16 -13.59 26.76
CA SER A 534 -33.19 -12.13 26.96
C SER A 534 -33.05 -11.36 25.66
N TRP A 535 -33.63 -10.16 25.61
CA TRP A 535 -33.35 -9.19 24.55
C TRP A 535 -32.15 -8.32 24.92
N TYR A 536 -31.38 -7.95 23.91
CA TYR A 536 -30.21 -7.08 23.96
C TYR A 536 -30.31 -6.09 22.81
N TYR A 537 -29.73 -4.91 22.97
CA TYR A 537 -29.59 -3.96 21.87
C TYR A 537 -28.11 -3.78 21.54
N LEU A 538 -27.76 -4.00 20.28
CA LEU A 538 -26.45 -3.73 19.71
C LEU A 538 -26.56 -2.43 18.92
N ASP A 539 -25.69 -1.47 19.19
CA ASP A 539 -25.66 -0.18 18.52
C ASP A 539 -25.66 -0.33 16.99
N GLU A 540 -26.45 0.47 16.27
CA GLU A 540 -26.64 0.26 14.82
C GLU A 540 -25.40 0.63 13.99
N GLN A 541 -24.59 1.57 14.47
CA GLN A 541 -23.43 2.09 13.74
C GLN A 541 -22.15 1.29 14.05
N THR A 542 -22.03 0.79 15.28
CA THR A 542 -20.82 0.12 15.79
C THR A 542 -21.02 -1.34 16.17
N GLY A 543 -22.25 -1.79 16.44
CA GLY A 543 -22.58 -3.12 16.96
C GLY A 543 -22.20 -3.36 18.42
N ALA A 544 -21.75 -2.33 19.14
CA ALA A 544 -21.43 -2.44 20.56
C ALA A 544 -22.72 -2.63 21.39
N MET A 545 -22.69 -3.55 22.36
CA MET A 545 -23.81 -3.85 23.23
C MET A 545 -24.14 -2.67 24.15
N ALA A 546 -25.37 -2.14 24.02
CA ALA A 546 -25.85 -1.05 24.84
C ALA A 546 -26.10 -1.47 26.29
N THR A 547 -25.89 -0.53 27.22
CA THR A 547 -26.20 -0.68 28.64
C THR A 547 -26.78 0.62 29.19
N GLY A 548 -27.57 0.53 30.26
CA GLY A 548 -28.29 1.67 30.84
C GLY A 548 -29.53 2.06 30.04
N TRP A 549 -29.90 3.34 30.10
CA TRP A 549 -30.99 3.89 29.30
C TRP A 549 -30.57 4.02 27.84
N THR A 550 -31.37 3.50 26.91
CA THR A 550 -31.12 3.58 25.46
C THR A 550 -32.40 3.95 24.74
N GLN A 551 -32.32 4.88 23.80
CA GLN A 551 -33.46 5.29 22.98
C GLN A 551 -33.35 4.62 21.60
N VAL A 552 -34.43 3.93 21.18
CA VAL A 552 -34.54 3.25 19.89
C VAL A 552 -35.90 3.59 19.30
N ASP A 553 -35.95 4.07 18.06
CA ASP A 553 -37.18 4.52 17.38
C ASP A 553 -38.04 5.50 18.22
N GLY A 554 -37.36 6.39 18.95
CA GLY A 554 -37.98 7.36 19.85
C GLY A 554 -38.50 6.81 21.18
N GLN A 555 -38.52 5.48 21.37
CA GLN A 555 -38.90 4.83 22.62
C GLN A 555 -37.68 4.61 23.52
N TRP A 556 -37.85 4.76 24.84
CA TRP A 556 -36.80 4.47 25.82
C TRP A 556 -36.88 3.02 26.31
N TYR A 557 -35.72 2.39 26.46
CA TYR A 557 -35.52 1.06 27.01
C TYR A 557 -34.45 1.13 28.09
N PHE A 558 -34.45 0.17 29.02
CA PHE A 558 -33.36 0.02 29.99
C PHE A 558 -32.69 -1.34 29.86
N LEU A 559 -31.41 -1.33 29.52
CA LEU A 559 -30.55 -2.49 29.41
C LEU A 559 -29.70 -2.58 30.68
N ARG A 560 -29.57 -3.77 31.27
CA ARG A 560 -28.72 -3.97 32.47
C ARG A 560 -27.24 -3.77 32.12
N SER A 561 -26.36 -3.75 33.12
CA SER A 561 -24.90 -3.80 32.90
C SER A 561 -24.44 -5.06 32.15
N SER A 562 -25.26 -6.12 32.16
CA SER A 562 -25.10 -7.33 31.36
C SER A 562 -25.75 -7.24 29.96
N GLY A 563 -26.18 -6.06 29.51
CA GLY A 563 -26.90 -5.83 28.25
C GLY A 563 -28.36 -6.29 28.20
N ALA A 564 -28.79 -7.18 29.11
CA ALA A 564 -30.14 -7.73 29.10
C ALA A 564 -31.21 -6.67 29.38
N MET A 565 -32.19 -6.56 28.48
CA MET A 565 -33.32 -5.63 28.54
C MET A 565 -34.23 -5.91 29.75
N VAL A 566 -34.68 -4.84 30.41
CA VAL A 566 -35.63 -4.90 31.52
C VAL A 566 -37.07 -4.75 31.01
N THR A 567 -37.94 -5.61 31.53
CA THR A 567 -39.40 -5.49 31.44
C THR A 567 -39.98 -5.43 32.86
N GLY A 568 -41.12 -4.77 33.04
CA GLY A 568 -41.78 -4.54 34.32
C GLY A 568 -41.21 -3.35 35.10
N TRP A 569 -41.44 -3.36 36.42
CA TRP A 569 -41.01 -2.30 37.33
C TRP A 569 -39.49 -2.20 37.48
N LEU A 570 -38.94 -0.99 37.31
CA LEU A 570 -37.53 -0.65 37.48
C LEU A 570 -37.35 0.46 38.51
N ASN A 571 -36.43 0.28 39.46
CA ASN A 571 -35.99 1.32 40.38
C ASN A 571 -34.65 1.90 39.90
N GLY A 572 -34.71 3.05 39.24
CA GLY A 572 -33.55 3.77 38.70
C GLY A 572 -32.94 4.74 39.73
N GLY A 573 -32.50 4.23 40.87
CA GLY A 573 -31.80 5.04 41.89
C GLY A 573 -32.71 5.88 42.79
N GLY A 574 -33.90 5.36 43.12
CA GLY A 574 -34.90 6.02 43.97
C GLY A 574 -36.16 6.47 43.21
N THR A 575 -36.05 6.62 41.88
CA THR A 575 -37.19 6.87 40.98
C THR A 575 -37.67 5.55 40.38
N TRP A 576 -38.98 5.31 40.39
CA TRP A 576 -39.58 4.15 39.75
C TRP A 576 -39.99 4.46 38.31
N TYR A 577 -39.85 3.45 37.46
CA TYR A 577 -40.24 3.41 36.05
C TYR A 577 -40.94 2.09 35.78
N TYR A 578 -41.74 2.01 34.73
CA TYR A 578 -42.28 0.75 34.23
C TYR A 578 -41.89 0.57 32.77
N LEU A 579 -41.31 -0.58 32.45
CA LEU A 579 -40.99 -1.00 31.09
C LEU A 579 -42.05 -2.02 30.66
N SER A 580 -42.61 -1.86 29.47
CA SER A 580 -43.66 -2.74 28.94
C SER A 580 -43.16 -4.18 28.70
N SER A 581 -44.04 -5.07 28.26
CA SER A 581 -43.64 -6.42 27.83
C SER A 581 -42.72 -6.43 26.60
N SER A 582 -42.70 -5.35 25.80
CA SER A 582 -41.72 -5.12 24.74
C SER A 582 -40.51 -4.32 25.21
N GLY A 583 -40.39 -4.02 26.51
CA GLY A 583 -39.29 -3.26 27.12
C GLY A 583 -39.39 -1.74 26.99
N SER A 584 -40.37 -1.21 26.26
CA SER A 584 -40.56 0.24 26.08
C SER A 584 -41.07 0.91 27.35
N MET A 585 -40.45 2.02 27.73
CA MET A 585 -40.77 2.79 28.93
C MET A 585 -42.17 3.41 28.84
N ALA A 586 -43.00 3.13 29.84
CA ALA A 586 -44.34 3.70 29.96
C ALA A 586 -44.27 5.21 30.27
N THR A 587 -45.22 5.96 29.70
CA THR A 587 -45.51 7.35 30.03
C THR A 587 -47.03 7.52 30.13
N GLY A 588 -47.50 8.50 30.91
CA GLY A 588 -48.92 8.68 31.20
C GLY A 588 -49.49 7.61 32.14
N TRP A 589 -50.78 7.33 32.01
CA TRP A 589 -51.52 6.42 32.88
C TRP A 589 -51.25 4.94 32.58
N PHE A 590 -51.00 4.17 33.63
CA PHE A 590 -50.79 2.73 33.59
C PHE A 590 -51.58 2.03 34.70
N TYR A 591 -52.19 0.89 34.40
CA TYR A 591 -52.96 0.10 35.36
C TYR A 591 -52.26 -1.22 35.64
N ASP A 592 -51.96 -1.49 36.92
CA ASP A 592 -51.28 -2.70 37.36
C ASP A 592 -51.97 -3.28 38.60
N HIS A 593 -52.27 -4.58 38.55
CA HIS A 593 -52.77 -5.41 39.66
C HIS A 593 -53.80 -4.77 40.62
N GLY A 594 -54.69 -3.90 40.12
CA GLY A 594 -55.76 -3.27 40.90
C GLY A 594 -55.62 -1.76 41.12
N ALA A 595 -54.46 -1.17 40.81
CA ALA A 595 -54.16 0.24 41.02
C ALA A 595 -53.79 0.97 39.71
N TRP A 596 -54.13 2.26 39.64
CA TRP A 596 -53.61 3.17 38.62
C TRP A 596 -52.33 3.83 39.09
N TYR A 597 -51.41 4.03 38.16
CA TYR A 597 -50.15 4.73 38.30
C TYR A 597 -50.04 5.76 37.19
N TYR A 598 -49.28 6.82 37.41
CA TYR A 598 -48.99 7.82 36.39
C TYR A 598 -47.49 8.02 36.27
N PHE A 599 -47.00 8.01 35.04
CA PHE A 599 -45.61 8.27 34.70
C PHE A 599 -45.51 9.61 33.96
N ALA A 600 -44.59 10.47 34.38
CA ALA A 600 -44.30 11.71 33.65
C ALA A 600 -43.79 11.42 32.23
N SER A 601 -43.66 12.45 31.39
CA SER A 601 -43.04 12.32 30.05
C SER A 601 -41.59 11.82 30.08
N SER A 602 -40.89 11.95 31.22
CA SER A 602 -39.59 11.35 31.51
C SER A 602 -39.64 9.89 31.96
N GLY A 603 -40.83 9.28 32.01
CA GLY A 603 -41.07 7.93 32.54
C GLY A 603 -40.99 7.79 34.06
N ALA A 604 -40.73 8.88 34.80
CA ALA A 604 -40.68 8.85 36.25
C ALA A 604 -42.09 8.69 36.86
N MET A 605 -42.27 7.69 37.73
CA MET A 605 -43.52 7.45 38.45
C MET A 605 -43.85 8.61 39.39
N ALA A 606 -45.07 9.13 39.30
CA ALA A 606 -45.55 10.17 40.18
C ALA A 606 -45.81 9.64 41.61
N THR A 607 -45.41 10.44 42.60
CA THR A 607 -45.75 10.27 44.02
C THR A 607 -46.10 11.62 44.61
N GLY A 608 -47.11 11.69 45.48
CA GLY A 608 -47.70 12.94 45.93
C GLY A 608 -48.61 13.56 44.87
N TRP A 609 -48.76 14.88 44.92
CA TRP A 609 -49.55 15.65 43.95
C TRP A 609 -48.88 15.71 42.58
N PHE A 610 -49.65 15.46 41.52
CA PHE A 610 -49.24 15.67 40.13
C PHE A 610 -50.42 16.16 39.29
N GLN A 611 -50.11 16.69 38.11
CA GLN A 611 -51.10 17.21 37.17
C GLN A 611 -51.00 16.47 35.82
N ASP A 612 -52.15 16.12 35.25
CA ASP A 612 -52.30 15.64 33.88
C ASP A 612 -53.28 16.56 33.14
N GLY A 613 -52.82 17.16 32.05
CA GLY A 613 -53.47 18.32 31.43
C GLY A 613 -53.69 19.44 32.45
N THR A 614 -54.96 19.78 32.71
CA THR A 614 -55.35 20.76 33.73
C THR A 614 -55.75 20.13 35.07
N THR A 615 -55.87 18.81 35.15
CA THR A 615 -56.49 18.11 36.28
C THR A 615 -55.46 17.63 37.28
N TRP A 616 -55.69 17.90 38.57
CA TRP A 616 -54.83 17.44 39.66
C TRP A 616 -55.23 16.05 40.14
N TYR A 617 -54.22 15.25 40.50
CA TYR A 617 -54.32 13.90 41.03
C TYR A 617 -53.32 13.73 42.17
N TYR A 618 -53.52 12.71 43.01
CA TYR A 618 -52.58 12.36 44.07
C TYR A 618 -52.23 10.88 44.03
N SER A 619 -50.94 10.56 43.99
CA SER A 619 -50.42 9.21 44.17
C SER A 619 -49.85 9.05 45.58
N SER A 620 -50.11 7.90 46.19
CA SER A 620 -49.48 7.51 47.45
C SER A 620 -47.95 7.32 47.30
N SER A 621 -47.23 7.08 48.40
CA SER A 621 -45.79 6.81 48.36
C SER A 621 -45.40 5.52 47.60
N SER A 622 -46.35 4.63 47.32
CA SER A 622 -46.15 3.48 46.43
C SER A 622 -46.40 3.79 44.96
N GLY A 623 -46.79 5.02 44.61
CA GLY A 623 -47.20 5.44 43.27
C GLY A 623 -48.67 5.19 42.93
N ALA A 624 -49.36 4.35 43.69
CA ALA A 624 -50.78 4.06 43.46
C ALA A 624 -51.63 5.31 43.67
N MET A 625 -52.41 5.67 42.64
CA MET A 625 -53.36 6.78 42.59
C MET A 625 -54.43 6.63 43.69
N MET A 626 -54.68 7.69 44.43
CA MET A 626 -55.66 7.73 45.51
C MET A 626 -57.04 8.19 45.02
N THR A 627 -58.08 7.66 45.67
CA THR A 627 -59.48 8.07 45.54
C THR A 627 -60.09 8.28 46.94
N GLY A 628 -61.17 9.05 47.02
CA GLY A 628 -61.82 9.45 48.27
C GLY A 628 -61.12 10.60 48.99
N TRP A 629 -61.34 10.68 50.31
CA TRP A 629 -60.78 11.73 51.16
C TRP A 629 -59.27 11.60 51.39
N LEU A 630 -58.55 12.68 51.12
CA LEU A 630 -57.11 12.82 51.35
C LEU A 630 -56.84 13.94 52.35
N ASN A 631 -56.03 13.66 53.38
CA ASN A 631 -55.50 14.69 54.27
C ASN A 631 -54.16 15.21 53.74
N GLY A 632 -54.13 16.42 53.20
CA GLY A 632 -52.93 17.11 52.71
C GLY A 632 -52.07 17.75 53.81
N GLY A 633 -52.35 17.47 55.09
CA GLY A 633 -51.63 18.01 56.25
C GLY A 633 -52.21 19.32 56.77
N SER A 634 -52.41 20.32 55.89
CA SER A 634 -53.03 21.61 56.22
C SER A 634 -54.53 21.68 55.90
N SER A 635 -54.99 20.88 54.93
CA SER A 635 -56.36 20.85 54.42
C SER A 635 -56.76 19.43 54.01
N TRP A 636 -58.07 19.16 53.99
CA TRP A 636 -58.62 17.96 53.37
C TRP A 636 -58.93 18.22 51.88
N TYR A 637 -58.79 17.17 51.08
CA TYR A 637 -59.05 17.13 49.64
C TYR A 637 -59.94 15.92 49.34
N TYR A 638 -60.67 15.95 48.22
CA TYR A 638 -61.45 14.80 47.76
C TYR A 638 -61.05 14.44 46.33
N LEU A 639 -60.62 13.20 46.15
CA LEU A 639 -60.18 12.63 44.89
C LEU A 639 -61.37 11.79 44.39
N SER A 640 -61.92 12.12 43.23
CA SER A 640 -63.10 11.43 42.69
C SER A 640 -62.81 9.96 42.32
N GLY A 641 -63.82 9.22 41.84
CA GLY A 641 -63.66 7.82 41.44
C GLY A 641 -62.65 7.59 40.29
N SER A 642 -62.33 8.62 39.51
CA SER A 642 -61.25 8.63 38.50
C SER A 642 -59.91 9.16 39.03
N GLY A 643 -59.81 9.43 40.34
CA GLY A 643 -58.66 10.07 40.97
C GLY A 643 -58.56 11.59 40.78
N ALA A 644 -59.39 12.19 39.92
CA ALA A 644 -59.35 13.64 39.70
C ALA A 644 -59.77 14.40 40.97
N MET A 645 -58.94 15.36 41.41
CA MET A 645 -59.22 16.26 42.52
C MET A 645 -60.48 17.08 42.24
N ALA A 646 -61.45 17.01 43.13
CA ALA A 646 -62.72 17.69 42.98
C ALA A 646 -62.67 19.14 43.50
N THR A 647 -63.29 20.04 42.75
CA THR A 647 -63.62 21.41 43.15
C THR A 647 -65.14 21.57 43.20
N GLY A 648 -65.66 22.53 43.97
CA GLY A 648 -67.09 22.75 44.12
C GLY A 648 -67.79 21.77 45.06
N TRP A 649 -69.10 21.54 44.84
CA TRP A 649 -69.94 20.71 45.71
C TRP A 649 -69.74 19.20 45.50
N ILE A 650 -69.64 18.46 46.60
CA ILE A 650 -69.48 17.01 46.62
C ILE A 650 -70.52 16.39 47.55
N LEU A 651 -71.20 15.34 47.09
CA LEU A 651 -72.07 14.51 47.91
C LEU A 651 -71.36 13.19 48.23
N ASP A 652 -70.95 13.02 49.48
CA ASP A 652 -70.28 11.81 49.96
C ASP A 652 -71.06 11.22 51.14
N HIS A 653 -71.36 9.92 51.09
CA HIS A 653 -72.13 9.18 52.10
C HIS A 653 -73.40 9.89 52.66
N GLY A 654 -74.09 10.68 51.82
CA GLY A 654 -75.32 11.40 52.19
C GLY A 654 -75.11 12.76 52.86
N ALA A 655 -73.87 13.26 52.91
CA ALA A 655 -73.53 14.61 53.37
C ALA A 655 -72.93 15.44 52.22
N TRP A 656 -73.29 16.73 52.18
CA TRP A 656 -72.69 17.68 51.24
C TRP A 656 -71.43 18.30 51.83
N TYR A 657 -70.43 18.51 50.97
CA TYR A 657 -69.16 19.16 51.25
C TYR A 657 -68.88 20.16 50.11
N TYR A 658 -68.02 21.14 50.35
CA TYR A 658 -67.58 22.06 49.32
C TYR A 658 -66.06 22.20 49.34
N MET A 659 -65.45 22.10 48.15
CA MET A 659 -64.03 22.27 47.93
C MET A 659 -63.82 23.59 47.18
N ASP A 660 -62.88 24.42 47.61
CA ASP A 660 -62.59 25.68 46.91
C ASP A 660 -61.88 25.47 45.56
N GLU A 661 -61.53 26.57 44.88
CA GLU A 661 -60.85 26.54 43.58
C GLU A 661 -59.45 25.87 43.64
N THR A 662 -58.85 25.77 44.83
CA THR A 662 -57.59 25.04 45.07
C THR A 662 -57.81 23.57 45.42
N GLY A 663 -59.07 23.13 45.50
CA GLY A 663 -59.49 21.79 45.92
C GLY A 663 -59.49 21.58 47.43
N ALA A 664 -59.28 22.62 48.24
CA ALA A 664 -59.24 22.51 49.69
C ALA A 664 -60.65 22.51 50.30
N MET A 665 -60.90 21.62 51.27
CA MET A 665 -62.20 21.45 51.92
C MET A 665 -62.54 22.67 52.78
N VAL A 666 -63.66 23.31 52.47
CA VAL A 666 -64.15 24.47 53.21
C VAL A 666 -64.69 24.07 54.58
N THR A 667 -64.35 24.87 55.59
CA THR A 667 -64.88 24.77 56.97
C THR A 667 -65.31 26.14 57.49
N GLY A 668 -66.23 26.16 58.47
CA GLY A 668 -66.82 27.39 59.01
C GLY A 668 -67.83 28.01 58.05
N THR A 669 -68.12 29.30 58.23
CA THR A 669 -69.03 30.04 57.33
C THR A 669 -68.24 30.66 56.18
N ARG A 670 -68.69 30.42 54.95
CA ARG A 670 -68.14 30.96 53.69
C ARG A 670 -69.26 31.29 52.70
N GLU A 671 -69.00 32.24 51.81
CA GLU A 671 -69.87 32.46 50.66
C GLU A 671 -69.55 31.42 49.57
N VAL A 672 -70.60 30.77 49.06
CA VAL A 672 -70.54 29.77 48.00
C VAL A 672 -71.75 30.00 47.09
N ASP A 673 -71.55 30.08 45.77
CA ASP A 673 -72.59 30.34 44.76
C ASP A 673 -73.49 31.56 45.08
N GLY A 674 -72.90 32.63 45.64
CA GLY A 674 -73.61 33.85 46.05
C GLY A 674 -74.45 33.70 47.33
N ARG A 675 -74.20 32.67 48.15
CA ARG A 675 -74.92 32.42 49.41
C ARG A 675 -73.97 32.07 50.56
N SER A 676 -74.22 32.66 51.73
CA SER A 676 -73.51 32.31 52.96
C SER A 676 -73.89 30.89 53.41
N SER A 677 -72.94 29.97 53.37
CA SER A 677 -73.08 28.55 53.72
C SER A 677 -72.21 28.23 54.93
N THR A 678 -72.74 27.45 55.87
CA THR A 678 -72.01 27.02 57.06
C THR A 678 -71.62 25.55 56.95
N PHE A 679 -70.34 25.28 57.20
CA PHE A 679 -69.73 23.97 57.18
C PHE A 679 -69.12 23.66 58.55
N ALA A 680 -69.28 22.43 59.02
CA ALA A 680 -68.67 21.96 60.27
C ALA A 680 -67.13 21.93 60.16
N SER A 681 -66.43 21.70 61.28
CA SER A 681 -64.98 21.45 61.28
C SER A 681 -64.58 20.19 60.50
N SER A 682 -65.52 19.26 60.28
CA SER A 682 -65.38 18.11 59.39
C SER A 682 -65.73 18.41 57.92
N GLY A 683 -65.95 19.68 57.55
CA GLY A 683 -66.32 20.12 56.19
C GLY A 683 -67.75 19.80 55.76
N ARG A 684 -68.52 19.04 56.54
CA ARG A 684 -69.93 18.76 56.26
C ARG A 684 -70.75 20.05 56.30
N TRP A 685 -71.47 20.34 55.23
CA TRP A 685 -72.46 21.42 55.15
C TRP A 685 -73.60 21.17 56.15
N VAL A 686 -73.94 22.20 56.93
CA VAL A 686 -75.03 22.18 57.92
C VAL A 686 -76.20 23.10 57.55
N GLY A 687 -76.09 23.84 56.45
CA GLY A 687 -77.13 24.73 55.93
C GLY A 687 -76.60 26.11 55.51
N TYR A 688 -77.50 26.95 55.01
CA TYR A 688 -77.20 28.37 54.81
C TYR A 688 -77.17 29.11 56.16
N ALA A 689 -76.31 30.11 56.28
CA ALA A 689 -76.32 31.01 57.44
C ALA A 689 -77.55 31.92 57.38
N SER A 690 -78.19 32.12 58.54
CA SER A 690 -79.38 32.96 58.74
C SER A 690 -79.03 34.44 58.88
#